data_AF-A0A5J9T9R0-F1
#
_entry.id   AF-A0A5J9T9R0-F1
#
_cell.length_a   1.000
_cell.length_b   1.000
_cell.length_c   1.000
_cell.angle_alpha   90.00
_cell.angle_beta   90.00
_cell.angle_gamma   90.00
#
_symmetry.space_group_name_H-M   'P 1'
#
loop_
_entity.id
_entity.type
_entity.pdbx_description
1 polymer ?
#
loop_
_entity_poly.entity_id
_entity_poly.type
_entity_poly.pdbx_seq_one_letter_code
_entity_poly.pdbx_strand_id
1 'polypeptide(L)'
;MGRSRAGMEACGGSAAAGSTRFTTAFLLVAVCSLLQSPAALAGPSTSYIVYLGGHPRRDGVSTEEASRSATKSHYDLLGAVLGEGRKLQTTRSWQFMGMERNSGEIPQWSAWEVGRYGEDTIIANLDSGVWPESKSFDEGEMGPIPDDWKGICQNEHDTKFQCNSKLIGARYFNKGYASASGAPLDPALMTPRDENGHGTHTLATAGGAAVRGASAFGYGLGTARGGSPRARVAAYRVCFRPVNGSECFDADVLAGFEAAIRDGVHVISASVGGDAYDYLEDAVAIGSIHAVKHGVTVVCSASNAGPEPGTVTNVAPWILTVAASSMDREFTAYAVFNRTRIEGRSLSERWLHSKGFYPIITGYEAVAPGSMLNSARACVMGSLDPEKVKGKIVVCVRGVTARVEKGEAVRHAGGAGMIVINDEVSGNDLHADPHVIPAVHISYADGQQLLAYLSSTKNHLSPDLILQQGGVGGQGFAAAAAAAAAKMSSGDRAERGKASSDKMRKLKELLHKSDNRICADCSAPDPKWASANIGVFICLKCSGVHRSLGTHVSKVLSVTLDQWTDDEINSMLEVGGNSYANAIYEAFLPVGYDKPHPDSNQEERTNFIRSKYELQEFLQPSLRIVSNKSSLQDPHSRKDTDNASHSVSFNSEAGMVEFIGILKVKVIRGTKLAVRDIISSDPYVVLTLGQQKAKTSIIKRNLNPVWNEELKLSVPQQYGPLKLQVFDHDVLSRDDKMGEAEVDLQPMISAAMAFGDPDLLGDMQIGKWLKSPDNALARDSTVNIVGGKVKQEVSLKLQNVESGEVDLELEWIALNQ
;
A
#
# COMPACT_ATOMS: atom_id res chain seq x y z
N MET A 1 -62.39 39.76 42.35
CA MET A 1 -61.74 41.10 42.33
C MET A 1 -61.36 41.33 40.86
N GLY A 2 -61.72 42.41 40.13
CA GLY A 2 -61.87 43.82 40.51
C GLY A 2 -60.48 44.47 40.45
N ARG A 3 -60.17 45.53 39.67
CA ARG A 3 -60.92 46.61 38.98
C ARG A 3 -60.02 47.18 37.82
N SER A 4 -60.38 48.09 36.90
CA SER A 4 -61.66 48.59 36.33
C SER A 4 -61.41 49.76 35.34
N ARG A 5 -62.00 49.74 34.12
CA ARG A 5 -62.23 50.91 33.19
C ARG A 5 -60.96 51.62 32.66
N ALA A 6 -61.00 52.49 31.63
CA ALA A 6 -62.04 53.01 30.72
C ALA A 6 -61.49 53.03 29.26
N GLY A 7 -62.20 53.37 28.18
CA GLY A 7 -63.58 53.83 27.96
C GLY A 7 -63.85 53.98 26.44
N MET A 8 -65.10 54.20 26.02
CA MET A 8 -65.51 54.28 24.60
C MET A 8 -65.94 55.71 24.18
N GLU A 9 -66.35 55.85 22.92
CA GLU A 9 -67.12 56.95 22.29
C GLU A 9 -66.32 58.17 21.77
N ALA A 10 -66.80 58.92 20.75
CA ALA A 10 -67.66 58.60 19.58
C ALA A 10 -67.69 59.81 18.62
N CYS A 11 -68.01 59.58 17.33
CA CYS A 11 -68.34 60.59 16.30
C CYS A 11 -67.21 61.61 15.95
N GLY A 12 -67.22 62.26 14.78
CA GLY A 12 -68.05 62.06 13.59
C GLY A 12 -67.94 63.27 12.64
N GLY A 13 -67.73 63.06 11.34
CA GLY A 13 -67.63 64.14 10.36
C GLY A 13 -67.23 63.65 8.97
N SER A 14 -67.98 64.03 7.94
CA SER A 14 -67.73 63.65 6.54
C SER A 14 -67.51 64.90 5.68
N ALA A 15 -66.48 64.87 4.85
CA ALA A 15 -66.23 65.86 3.79
C ALA A 15 -65.62 65.16 2.57
N ALA A 16 -65.93 65.65 1.37
CA ALA A 16 -65.75 64.93 0.12
C ALA A 16 -64.38 65.13 -0.56
N ALA A 17 -64.22 64.45 -1.71
CA ALA A 17 -63.02 64.32 -2.54
C ALA A 17 -61.88 63.49 -1.90
N GLY A 18 -61.18 62.60 -2.61
CA GLY A 18 -61.25 62.27 -4.04
C GLY A 18 -59.84 62.19 -4.63
N SER A 19 -59.49 61.09 -5.31
CA SER A 19 -58.21 60.92 -6.03
C SER A 19 -56.90 60.84 -5.20
N THR A 20 -56.85 60.05 -4.12
CA THR A 20 -55.58 59.71 -3.40
C THR A 20 -55.50 58.26 -2.90
N ARG A 21 -56.02 57.28 -3.65
CA ARG A 21 -55.86 55.83 -3.35
C ARG A 21 -55.04 55.00 -4.36
N PHE A 22 -54.49 55.62 -5.39
CA PHE A 22 -53.42 55.01 -6.20
C PHE A 22 -52.02 55.58 -5.86
N THR A 23 -51.95 56.83 -5.40
CA THR A 23 -50.68 57.52 -5.10
C THR A 23 -50.04 57.16 -3.76
N THR A 24 -50.81 56.78 -2.74
CA THR A 24 -50.24 56.27 -1.47
C THR A 24 -49.69 54.85 -1.61
N ALA A 25 -50.30 54.02 -2.47
CA ALA A 25 -49.71 52.74 -2.87
C ALA A 25 -48.38 52.97 -3.62
N PHE A 26 -48.37 53.88 -4.59
CA PHE A 26 -47.14 54.21 -5.34
C PHE A 26 -46.07 54.92 -4.51
N LEU A 27 -46.40 55.74 -3.50
CA LEU A 27 -45.38 56.31 -2.61
C LEU A 27 -44.80 55.29 -1.63
N LEU A 28 -45.59 54.33 -1.12
CA LEU A 28 -45.04 53.22 -0.33
C LEU A 28 -44.12 52.35 -1.19
N VAL A 29 -44.51 52.02 -2.42
CA VAL A 29 -43.64 51.32 -3.37
C VAL A 29 -42.38 52.15 -3.70
N ALA A 30 -42.50 53.46 -3.97
CA ALA A 30 -41.36 54.31 -4.33
C ALA A 30 -40.41 54.61 -3.16
N VAL A 31 -40.91 54.77 -1.92
CA VAL A 31 -40.05 54.94 -0.74
C VAL A 31 -39.38 53.62 -0.36
N CYS A 32 -40.07 52.47 -0.49
CA CYS A 32 -39.41 51.16 -0.42
C CYS A 32 -38.42 50.93 -1.58
N SER A 33 -38.55 51.61 -2.72
CA SER A 33 -37.58 51.57 -3.83
C SER A 33 -36.36 52.47 -3.61
N LEU A 34 -36.42 53.41 -2.66
CA LEU A 34 -35.39 54.44 -2.44
C LEU A 34 -34.75 54.39 -1.04
N LEU A 35 -35.23 53.52 -0.15
CA LEU A 35 -34.54 53.15 1.09
C LEU A 35 -33.81 51.79 0.99
N GLN A 36 -33.74 51.19 -0.21
CA GLN A 36 -32.83 50.06 -0.50
C GLN A 36 -31.38 50.55 -0.71
N SER A 37 -30.78 51.09 0.35
CA SER A 37 -29.32 51.04 0.49
C SER A 37 -28.89 49.58 0.70
N PRO A 38 -27.78 49.12 0.11
CA PRO A 38 -27.55 47.70 -0.10
C PRO A 38 -27.18 46.96 1.19
N ALA A 39 -28.16 46.23 1.75
CA ALA A 39 -27.93 45.13 2.69
C ALA A 39 -27.34 43.90 1.95
N ALA A 40 -26.15 44.08 1.37
CA ALA A 40 -25.33 42.96 0.92
C ALA A 40 -24.79 42.17 2.13
N LEU A 41 -24.34 40.93 1.88
CA LEU A 41 -23.75 40.00 2.87
C LEU A 41 -24.74 39.21 3.77
N ALA A 42 -25.84 38.73 3.19
CA ALA A 42 -26.54 37.54 3.65
C ALA A 42 -26.94 36.66 2.44
N GLY A 43 -25.98 35.86 1.94
CA GLY A 43 -26.20 34.93 0.82
C GLY A 43 -26.81 33.59 1.26
N PRO A 44 -27.30 32.76 0.33
CA PRO A 44 -27.85 31.44 0.66
C PRO A 44 -26.77 30.50 1.21
N SER A 45 -27.12 29.68 2.21
CA SER A 45 -26.22 28.72 2.86
C SER A 45 -25.82 27.59 1.91
N THR A 46 -24.68 27.74 1.23
CA THR A 46 -24.09 26.71 0.37
C THR A 46 -23.24 25.72 1.17
N SER A 47 -23.57 24.43 1.10
CA SER A 47 -22.74 23.35 1.63
C SER A 47 -21.36 23.33 0.96
N TYR A 48 -20.29 23.26 1.77
CA TYR A 48 -18.91 23.21 1.26
C TYR A 48 -18.45 21.75 1.11
N ILE A 49 -18.39 21.25 -0.13
CA ILE A 49 -17.68 20.01 -0.44
C ILE A 49 -16.18 20.31 -0.36
N VAL A 50 -15.47 19.72 0.61
CA VAL A 50 -14.00 19.79 0.69
C VAL A 50 -13.39 18.84 -0.33
N TYR A 51 -13.33 19.31 -1.57
CA TYR A 51 -12.70 18.59 -2.68
C TYR A 51 -11.18 18.70 -2.53
N LEU A 52 -10.50 17.63 -2.09
CA LEU A 52 -9.03 17.53 -2.15
C LEU A 52 -8.57 17.18 -3.58
N GLY A 53 -8.98 18.04 -4.51
CA GLY A 53 -8.84 17.94 -5.96
C GLY A 53 -9.57 19.14 -6.59
N GLY A 54 -9.04 19.69 -7.69
CA GLY A 54 -9.52 20.98 -8.20
C GLY A 54 -10.70 20.89 -9.16
N HIS A 55 -11.82 21.57 -8.86
CA HIS A 55 -12.98 21.78 -9.74
C HIS A 55 -13.63 23.17 -9.47
N PRO A 56 -14.44 23.76 -10.38
CA PRO A 56 -13.85 24.80 -11.24
C PRO A 56 -14.51 26.21 -11.18
N ARG A 57 -13.73 27.18 -11.69
CA ARG A 57 -14.09 28.56 -12.09
C ARG A 57 -14.72 29.51 -11.05
N ARG A 58 -13.94 30.54 -10.73
CA ARG A 58 -14.41 31.94 -10.77
C ARG A 58 -13.43 32.70 -11.66
N ASP A 59 -13.90 33.32 -12.74
CA ASP A 59 -13.00 33.84 -13.78
C ASP A 59 -12.18 35.05 -13.31
N GLY A 60 -10.87 35.08 -13.64
CA GLY A 60 -9.98 36.22 -13.39
C GLY A 60 -8.56 35.90 -12.90
N VAL A 61 -8.26 34.67 -12.49
CA VAL A 61 -6.92 34.25 -12.02
C VAL A 61 -6.48 32.99 -12.76
N SER A 62 -5.19 32.88 -13.10
CA SER A 62 -4.66 31.70 -13.80
C SER A 62 -4.55 30.48 -12.86
N THR A 63 -4.81 29.29 -13.39
CA THR A 63 -4.62 28.02 -12.67
C THR A 63 -3.15 27.77 -12.31
N GLU A 64 -2.21 28.32 -13.08
CA GLU A 64 -0.79 28.31 -12.72
C GLU A 64 -0.50 29.10 -11.44
N GLU A 65 -1.06 30.31 -11.26
CA GLU A 65 -0.80 31.13 -10.07
C GLU A 65 -1.43 30.53 -8.81
N ALA A 66 -2.65 29.98 -8.92
CA ALA A 66 -3.28 29.26 -7.84
C ALA A 66 -2.46 28.03 -7.41
N SER A 67 -1.98 27.24 -8.38
CA SER A 67 -1.13 26.06 -8.13
C SER A 67 0.22 26.46 -7.54
N ARG A 68 0.94 27.43 -8.14
CA ARG A 68 2.20 27.97 -7.60
C ARG A 68 2.04 28.51 -6.19
N SER A 69 0.93 29.19 -5.87
CA SER A 69 0.65 29.71 -4.53
C SER A 69 0.46 28.56 -3.52
N ALA A 70 -0.33 27.54 -3.86
CA ALA A 70 -0.55 26.37 -3.01
C ALA A 70 0.75 25.56 -2.79
N THR A 71 1.48 25.24 -3.87
CA THR A 71 2.75 24.50 -3.79
C THR A 71 3.82 25.28 -3.04
N LYS A 72 3.94 26.60 -3.26
CA LYS A 72 4.90 27.43 -2.54
C LYS A 72 4.54 27.58 -1.06
N SER A 73 3.27 27.79 -0.74
CA SER A 73 2.76 27.76 0.64
C SER A 73 3.12 26.45 1.35
N HIS A 74 2.95 25.31 0.66
CA HIS A 74 3.29 23.99 1.20
C HIS A 74 4.80 23.80 1.42
N TYR A 75 5.65 24.23 0.48
CA TYR A 75 7.12 24.14 0.64
C TYR A 75 7.67 25.11 1.69
N ASP A 76 7.19 26.36 1.74
CA ASP A 76 7.59 27.34 2.75
C ASP A 76 7.13 26.90 4.15
N LEU A 77 5.96 26.25 4.26
CA LEU A 77 5.47 25.60 5.49
C LEU A 77 6.36 24.42 5.91
N LEU A 78 6.68 23.50 5.01
CA LEU A 78 7.56 22.35 5.29
C LEU A 78 8.96 22.81 5.72
N GLY A 79 9.53 23.81 5.04
CA GLY A 79 10.81 24.41 5.40
C GLY A 79 10.82 25.05 6.80
N ALA A 80 9.70 25.65 7.22
CA ALA A 80 9.55 26.22 8.56
C ALA A 80 9.26 25.18 9.67
N VAL A 81 8.78 23.98 9.32
CA VAL A 81 8.37 22.93 10.28
C VAL A 81 9.45 21.88 10.53
N LEU A 82 10.39 21.67 9.60
CA LEU A 82 11.39 20.59 9.65
C LEU A 82 12.73 20.97 10.32
N GLY A 83 12.82 22.15 10.95
CA GLY A 83 13.90 22.47 11.90
C GLY A 83 13.72 21.72 13.23
N GLU A 84 14.77 21.07 13.73
CA GLU A 84 14.70 20.02 14.77
C GLU A 84 13.90 20.34 16.04
N GLY A 85 12.99 19.43 16.43
CA GLY A 85 12.30 19.41 17.73
C GLY A 85 11.33 18.22 17.86
N ARG A 86 11.14 17.66 19.06
CA ARG A 86 10.32 16.44 19.34
C ARG A 86 9.75 16.54 20.78
N LYS A 87 8.65 15.90 21.20
CA LYS A 87 7.76 14.90 20.56
C LYS A 87 6.47 15.60 20.02
N LEU A 88 5.19 15.23 20.18
CA LEU A 88 4.39 14.17 20.87
C LEU A 88 3.54 13.43 19.79
N GLN A 89 2.79 12.33 20.07
CA GLN A 89 2.20 11.49 18.99
C GLN A 89 0.77 10.85 19.17
N THR A 90 0.03 10.60 18.05
CA THR A 90 -1.47 10.63 17.86
C THR A 90 -2.07 11.98 18.23
N THR A 91 -1.64 12.41 19.39
CA THR A 91 -1.17 13.76 19.73
C THR A 91 -0.06 14.30 18.76
N ARG A 92 -0.06 13.83 17.49
CA ARG A 92 0.74 14.20 16.30
C ARG A 92 -0.11 14.28 15.03
N SER A 93 -1.18 13.52 14.82
CA SER A 93 -1.78 13.37 13.48
C SER A 93 -2.19 14.72 12.87
N TRP A 94 -2.82 15.58 13.68
CA TRP A 94 -3.18 16.94 13.30
C TRP A 94 -1.96 17.88 13.12
N GLN A 95 -0.89 17.67 13.90
CA GLN A 95 0.39 18.38 13.78
C GLN A 95 1.19 17.96 12.53
N PHE A 96 1.13 16.68 12.16
CA PHE A 96 1.67 16.12 10.91
C PHE A 96 0.92 16.66 9.69
N MET A 97 -0.40 16.87 9.81
CA MET A 97 -1.21 17.61 8.84
C MET A 97 -1.11 19.15 8.98
N GLY A 98 -0.19 19.68 9.79
CA GLY A 98 0.11 21.12 9.88
C GLY A 98 -0.89 21.98 10.66
N MET A 99 -1.91 21.39 11.29
CA MET A 99 -2.94 22.12 12.07
C MET A 99 -2.39 22.66 13.41
N GLU A 100 -1.27 22.11 13.88
CA GLU A 100 -0.57 22.53 15.08
C GLU A 100 0.93 22.47 14.80
N ARG A 101 1.71 23.45 15.28
CA ARG A 101 3.16 23.48 15.09
C ARG A 101 3.88 22.66 16.16
N ASN A 102 5.17 22.38 15.96
CA ASN A 102 6.01 21.72 16.97
C ASN A 102 6.10 22.53 18.30
N SER A 103 5.79 23.84 18.26
CA SER A 103 5.68 24.74 19.41
C SER A 103 4.35 24.63 20.19
N GLY A 104 3.35 23.92 19.68
CA GLY A 104 1.97 23.97 20.17
C GLY A 104 1.19 25.23 19.71
N GLU A 105 1.79 26.06 18.88
CA GLU A 105 1.13 27.19 18.19
C GLU A 105 0.16 26.64 17.13
N ILE A 106 -1.09 27.11 17.13
CA ILE A 106 -2.09 26.78 16.10
C ILE A 106 -2.11 27.91 15.06
N PRO A 107 -1.82 27.65 13.78
CA PRO A 107 -1.79 28.69 12.77
C PRO A 107 -3.18 29.27 12.46
N GLN A 108 -3.27 30.59 12.30
CA GLN A 108 -4.50 31.31 11.90
C GLN A 108 -5.11 30.84 10.57
N TRP A 109 -4.31 30.26 9.66
CA TRP A 109 -4.78 29.69 8.40
C TRP A 109 -5.19 28.21 8.48
N SER A 110 -4.99 27.56 9.64
CA SER A 110 -5.32 26.14 9.81
C SER A 110 -6.82 25.89 9.67
N ALA A 111 -7.20 24.67 9.28
CA ALA A 111 -8.61 24.28 9.19
C ALA A 111 -9.34 24.36 10.54
N TRP A 112 -8.61 24.31 11.66
CA TRP A 112 -9.17 24.56 12.99
C TRP A 112 -9.56 26.02 13.21
N GLU A 113 -8.68 26.99 12.96
CA GLU A 113 -9.02 28.40 13.15
C GLU A 113 -10.08 28.85 12.14
N VAL A 114 -9.89 28.52 10.85
CA VAL A 114 -10.83 28.87 9.77
C VAL A 114 -12.21 28.21 9.97
N GLY A 115 -12.22 26.95 10.44
CA GLY A 115 -13.45 26.19 10.71
C GLY A 115 -14.01 26.35 12.12
N ARG A 116 -13.50 27.28 12.95
CA ARG A 116 -13.85 27.44 14.38
C ARG A 116 -13.82 26.12 15.18
N TYR A 117 -12.89 25.22 14.86
CA TYR A 117 -12.76 23.87 15.43
C TYR A 117 -14.01 22.99 15.25
N GLY A 118 -14.89 23.33 14.31
CA GLY A 118 -16.20 22.69 14.09
C GLY A 118 -17.31 23.18 15.02
N GLU A 119 -17.17 24.35 15.64
CA GLU A 119 -18.26 25.01 16.37
C GLU A 119 -19.56 25.08 15.54
N ASP A 120 -20.69 24.88 16.19
CA ASP A 120 -22.04 24.73 15.61
C ASP A 120 -22.24 23.53 14.66
N THR A 121 -21.20 22.72 14.38
CA THR A 121 -21.29 21.53 13.52
C THR A 121 -21.67 20.28 14.31
N ILE A 122 -22.46 19.38 13.72
CA ILE A 122 -22.85 18.09 14.31
C ILE A 122 -22.29 16.93 13.46
N ILE A 123 -21.40 16.12 14.04
CA ILE A 123 -20.79 14.95 13.39
C ILE A 123 -21.40 13.67 13.98
N ALA A 124 -21.96 12.82 13.13
CA ALA A 124 -22.43 11.50 13.51
C ALA A 124 -21.45 10.39 13.08
N ASN A 125 -21.39 9.29 13.83
CA ASN A 125 -20.89 8.02 13.31
C ASN A 125 -21.97 6.94 13.24
N LEU A 126 -21.86 6.08 12.24
CA LEU A 126 -22.58 4.81 12.12
C LEU A 126 -21.57 3.70 12.36
N ASP A 127 -21.65 3.04 13.53
CA ASP A 127 -20.55 2.23 14.06
C ASP A 127 -21.01 1.25 15.19
N SER A 128 -20.07 0.72 15.98
CA SER A 128 -20.32 -0.16 17.14
C SER A 128 -20.95 0.50 18.36
N GLY A 129 -21.15 1.83 18.32
CA GLY A 129 -21.73 2.64 19.40
C GLY A 129 -20.76 3.72 19.91
N VAL A 130 -20.95 4.17 21.16
CA VAL A 130 -20.01 5.08 21.84
C VAL A 130 -19.89 4.76 23.33
N TRP A 131 -18.72 4.97 23.93
CA TRP A 131 -18.51 4.96 25.38
C TRP A 131 -18.61 6.38 25.95
N PRO A 132 -19.76 6.80 26.54
CA PRO A 132 -20.03 8.19 26.86
C PRO A 132 -19.14 8.75 27.99
N GLU A 133 -18.63 7.91 28.90
CA GLU A 133 -17.75 8.32 30.00
C GLU A 133 -16.28 8.53 29.56
N SER A 134 -15.99 8.52 28.25
CA SER A 134 -14.68 8.86 27.71
C SER A 134 -14.46 10.37 27.73
N LYS A 135 -13.28 10.81 28.19
CA LYS A 135 -12.91 12.24 28.22
C LYS A 135 -12.89 12.92 26.85
N SER A 136 -12.83 12.15 25.77
CA SER A 136 -13.03 12.66 24.40
C SER A 136 -14.44 13.22 24.18
N PHE A 137 -15.38 12.93 25.08
CA PHE A 137 -16.76 13.41 25.08
C PHE A 137 -17.08 14.27 26.32
N ASP A 138 -16.06 14.79 27.03
CA ASP A 138 -16.24 15.84 28.05
C ASP A 138 -16.82 17.11 27.39
N GLU A 139 -17.82 17.74 28.03
CA GLU A 139 -18.51 18.90 27.44
C GLU A 139 -17.80 20.25 27.62
N GLY A 140 -16.92 20.36 28.62
CA GLY A 140 -16.05 21.53 28.83
C GLY A 140 -16.83 22.84 28.95
N GLU A 141 -16.50 23.81 28.10
CA GLU A 141 -17.08 25.16 28.09
C GLU A 141 -18.04 25.39 26.89
N MET A 142 -18.64 24.33 26.33
CA MET A 142 -19.55 24.48 25.21
C MET A 142 -20.91 25.05 25.62
N GLY A 143 -21.48 25.88 24.73
CA GLY A 143 -22.81 26.46 24.90
C GLY A 143 -23.96 25.44 24.73
N PRO A 144 -25.22 25.91 24.70
CA PRO A 144 -26.40 25.05 24.55
C PRO A 144 -26.35 24.19 23.28
N ILE A 145 -27.10 23.10 23.26
CA ILE A 145 -27.33 22.28 22.08
C ILE A 145 -28.16 23.10 21.07
N PRO A 146 -27.88 23.05 19.75
CA PRO A 146 -28.66 23.80 18.75
C PRO A 146 -30.16 23.47 18.76
N ASP A 147 -31.00 24.50 18.64
CA ASP A 147 -32.48 24.37 18.70
C ASP A 147 -33.09 23.55 17.54
N ASP A 148 -32.34 23.33 16.46
CA ASP A 148 -32.75 22.55 15.30
C ASP A 148 -32.37 21.06 15.38
N TRP A 149 -31.61 20.65 16.40
CA TRP A 149 -31.31 19.26 16.73
C TRP A 149 -32.57 18.51 17.19
N LYS A 150 -32.85 17.38 16.55
CA LYS A 150 -34.03 16.52 16.83
C LYS A 150 -33.64 15.11 17.31
N GLY A 151 -32.35 14.83 17.42
CA GLY A 151 -31.85 13.57 17.95
C GLY A 151 -32.13 13.40 19.45
N ILE A 152 -32.09 12.15 19.90
CA ILE A 152 -32.40 11.76 21.28
C ILE A 152 -31.23 11.04 21.93
N CYS A 153 -31.24 11.00 23.26
CA CYS A 153 -30.45 10.04 24.02
C CYS A 153 -31.32 8.82 24.35
N GLN A 154 -31.09 7.71 23.65
CA GLN A 154 -31.87 6.48 23.81
C GLN A 154 -31.29 5.66 24.98
N ASN A 155 -31.80 5.90 26.18
CA ASN A 155 -31.28 5.33 27.44
C ASN A 155 -32.34 4.60 28.29
N GLU A 156 -33.48 4.22 27.69
CA GLU A 156 -34.62 3.58 28.34
C GLU A 156 -34.27 2.23 28.98
N HIS A 157 -33.26 1.54 28.43
CA HIS A 157 -32.77 0.23 28.89
C HIS A 157 -31.35 0.27 29.51
N ASP A 158 -30.62 1.37 29.36
CA ASP A 158 -29.33 1.65 30.02
C ASP A 158 -29.40 3.04 30.67
N THR A 159 -30.01 3.12 31.85
CA THR A 159 -30.21 4.38 32.58
C THR A 159 -28.91 5.02 33.10
N LYS A 160 -27.75 4.37 32.91
CA LYS A 160 -26.43 4.96 33.13
C LYS A 160 -25.87 5.63 31.88
N PHE A 161 -26.39 5.31 30.70
CA PHE A 161 -26.07 6.03 29.48
C PHE A 161 -26.64 7.45 29.56
N GLN A 162 -25.76 8.44 29.49
CA GLN A 162 -26.11 9.86 29.53
C GLN A 162 -25.42 10.61 28.40
N CYS A 163 -26.23 11.40 27.70
CA CYS A 163 -25.78 12.39 26.74
C CYS A 163 -25.53 13.71 27.47
N ASN A 164 -24.64 14.53 26.93
CA ASN A 164 -24.24 15.82 27.48
C ASN A 164 -24.13 16.84 26.34
N SER A 165 -23.57 18.02 26.59
CA SER A 165 -23.44 19.06 25.55
C SER A 165 -22.41 18.71 24.47
N LYS A 166 -21.67 17.60 24.59
CA LYS A 166 -20.72 17.10 23.58
C LYS A 166 -21.30 15.94 22.79
N LEU A 167 -21.64 14.84 23.45
CA LEU A 167 -22.40 13.74 22.89
C LEU A 167 -23.88 14.08 23.02
N ILE A 168 -24.44 14.77 22.02
CA ILE A 168 -25.78 15.38 22.08
C ILE A 168 -26.92 14.42 21.75
N GLY A 169 -26.59 13.21 21.29
CA GLY A 169 -27.55 12.12 21.11
C GLY A 169 -26.84 10.80 20.83
N ALA A 170 -27.51 9.71 21.18
CA ALA A 170 -26.99 8.36 20.98
C ALA A 170 -28.16 7.40 20.83
N ARG A 171 -28.11 6.55 19.80
CA ARG A 171 -29.22 5.68 19.37
C ARG A 171 -28.69 4.32 18.93
N TYR A 172 -29.54 3.29 18.95
CA TYR A 172 -29.19 1.95 18.48
C TYR A 172 -30.26 1.34 17.58
N PHE A 173 -29.82 0.52 16.63
CA PHE A 173 -30.62 -0.14 15.60
C PHE A 173 -30.16 -1.58 15.54
N ASN A 174 -30.98 -2.52 16.01
CA ASN A 174 -30.60 -3.93 16.19
C ASN A 174 -31.67 -4.91 15.65
N LYS A 175 -32.49 -4.46 14.70
CA LYS A 175 -33.61 -5.23 14.13
C LYS A 175 -33.15 -6.15 13.01
N GLY A 176 -32.23 -5.69 12.16
CA GLY A 176 -31.53 -6.55 11.21
C GLY A 176 -30.73 -7.62 11.94
N TYR A 177 -29.97 -7.21 12.96
CA TYR A 177 -29.25 -8.10 13.86
C TYR A 177 -30.16 -9.17 14.51
N ALA A 178 -31.31 -8.77 15.07
CA ALA A 178 -32.29 -9.69 15.65
C ALA A 178 -32.88 -10.68 14.63
N SER A 179 -33.05 -10.26 13.38
CA SER A 179 -33.52 -11.13 12.30
C SER A 179 -32.45 -12.15 11.88
N ALA A 180 -31.18 -11.77 11.91
CA ALA A 180 -30.05 -12.64 11.55
C ALA A 180 -29.64 -13.62 12.67
N SER A 181 -29.80 -13.24 13.95
CA SER A 181 -29.43 -14.09 15.10
C SER A 181 -30.36 -15.29 15.30
N GLY A 182 -31.61 -15.23 14.79
CA GLY A 182 -32.62 -16.27 14.97
C GLY A 182 -33.08 -16.48 16.42
N ALA A 183 -32.69 -15.60 17.34
CA ALA A 183 -32.89 -15.73 18.78
C ALA A 183 -33.37 -14.40 19.40
N PRO A 184 -34.06 -14.42 20.56
CA PRO A 184 -34.42 -13.19 21.27
C PRO A 184 -33.18 -12.33 21.55
N LEU A 185 -33.29 -11.02 21.31
CA LEU A 185 -32.24 -10.07 21.63
C LEU A 185 -31.87 -10.15 23.12
N ASP A 186 -30.58 -10.34 23.40
CA ASP A 186 -29.99 -10.07 24.70
C ASP A 186 -30.27 -8.60 25.09
N PRO A 187 -30.92 -8.31 26.24
CA PRO A 187 -31.16 -6.95 26.69
C PRO A 187 -29.90 -6.08 26.78
N ALA A 188 -28.70 -6.66 26.92
CA ALA A 188 -27.43 -5.92 26.86
C ALA A 188 -27.16 -5.26 25.49
N LEU A 189 -27.87 -5.67 24.43
CA LEU A 189 -27.79 -5.07 23.09
C LEU A 189 -28.79 -3.91 22.90
N MET A 190 -29.56 -3.55 23.93
CA MET A 190 -30.55 -2.46 23.91
C MET A 190 -29.96 -1.13 24.43
N THR A 191 -28.72 -0.81 24.04
CA THR A 191 -28.03 0.43 24.43
C THR A 191 -27.12 0.95 23.32
N PRO A 192 -26.96 2.28 23.15
CA PRO A 192 -25.96 2.87 22.26
C PRO A 192 -24.51 2.64 22.74
N ARG A 193 -24.32 2.08 23.95
CA ARG A 193 -23.02 1.82 24.55
C ARG A 193 -22.15 0.91 23.69
N ASP A 194 -20.93 1.36 23.45
CA ASP A 194 -19.90 0.59 22.74
C ASP A 194 -19.36 -0.55 23.62
N GLU A 195 -19.44 -1.79 23.13
CA GLU A 195 -18.79 -2.97 23.73
C GLU A 195 -17.49 -3.36 23.01
N ASN A 196 -17.20 -2.78 21.85
CA ASN A 196 -16.09 -3.15 20.97
C ASN A 196 -14.92 -2.16 21.10
N GLY A 197 -15.23 -0.86 21.07
CA GLY A 197 -14.26 0.26 21.14
C GLY A 197 -14.05 0.98 19.81
N HIS A 198 -14.43 0.37 18.68
CA HIS A 198 -14.26 0.96 17.35
C HIS A 198 -15.03 2.28 17.19
N GLY A 199 -16.34 2.30 17.48
CA GLY A 199 -17.17 3.50 17.40
C GLY A 199 -16.76 4.61 18.36
N THR A 200 -16.27 4.25 19.54
CA THR A 200 -15.63 5.21 20.47
C THR A 200 -14.37 5.82 19.86
N HIS A 201 -13.55 5.02 19.19
CA HIS A 201 -12.30 5.46 18.56
C HIS A 201 -12.54 6.32 17.31
N THR A 202 -13.48 5.95 16.43
CA THR A 202 -13.83 6.71 15.22
C THR A 202 -14.45 8.06 15.56
N LEU A 203 -15.44 8.10 16.46
CA LEU A 203 -16.09 9.35 16.87
C LEU A 203 -15.15 10.30 17.62
N ALA A 204 -14.26 9.75 18.48
CA ALA A 204 -13.22 10.55 19.12
C ALA A 204 -12.17 11.08 18.12
N THR A 205 -11.87 10.34 17.05
CA THR A 205 -10.95 10.78 15.99
C THR A 205 -11.59 11.88 15.12
N ALA A 206 -12.88 11.78 14.81
CA ALA A 206 -13.59 12.80 14.03
C ALA A 206 -13.86 14.08 14.84
N GLY A 207 -14.45 13.94 16.04
CA GLY A 207 -14.99 15.06 16.82
C GLY A 207 -14.57 15.12 18.28
N GLY A 208 -13.60 14.34 18.75
CA GLY A 208 -13.24 14.28 20.17
C GLY A 208 -12.68 15.59 20.76
N ALA A 209 -13.04 15.88 22.01
CA ALA A 209 -12.50 16.97 22.81
C ALA A 209 -11.00 16.79 23.13
N ALA A 210 -10.35 17.85 23.64
CA ALA A 210 -8.90 17.88 23.87
C ALA A 210 -8.47 17.25 25.20
N VAL A 211 -8.09 15.97 25.18
CA VAL A 211 -7.67 15.19 26.35
C VAL A 211 -6.16 15.26 26.57
N ARG A 212 -5.72 16.08 27.54
CA ARG A 212 -4.31 16.19 27.96
C ARG A 212 -3.86 14.96 28.74
N GLY A 213 -2.62 14.52 28.51
CA GLY A 213 -2.02 13.34 29.17
C GLY A 213 -2.47 12.00 28.61
N ALA A 214 -3.17 11.98 27.47
CA ALA A 214 -3.61 10.76 26.81
C ALA A 214 -2.39 9.93 26.34
N SER A 215 -2.41 8.62 26.62
CA SER A 215 -1.44 7.63 26.16
C SER A 215 -2.06 6.23 26.17
N ALA A 216 -1.56 5.31 25.35
CA ALA A 216 -1.88 3.88 25.46
C ALA A 216 -0.69 3.18 26.12
N PHE A 217 -0.84 2.69 27.36
CA PHE A 217 0.26 2.07 28.13
C PHE A 217 1.55 2.92 28.23
N GLY A 218 1.42 4.25 28.22
CA GLY A 218 2.54 5.21 28.16
C GLY A 218 3.06 5.52 26.75
N TYR A 219 2.74 4.72 25.74
CA TYR A 219 3.02 5.04 24.33
C TYR A 219 2.12 6.17 23.84
N GLY A 220 2.65 7.04 22.98
CA GLY A 220 1.87 8.12 22.35
C GLY A 220 1.40 9.21 23.31
N LEU A 221 2.09 9.39 24.45
CA LEU A 221 1.78 10.44 25.43
C LEU A 221 1.66 11.84 24.78
N GLY A 222 0.61 12.59 25.13
CA GLY A 222 0.45 14.02 24.78
C GLY A 222 -0.99 14.53 24.98
N THR A 223 -1.47 15.42 24.10
CA THR A 223 -2.87 15.85 24.05
C THR A 223 -3.61 15.25 22.86
N ALA A 224 -4.53 14.32 23.11
CA ALA A 224 -5.40 13.75 22.06
C ALA A 224 -6.55 14.72 21.75
N ARG A 225 -6.99 14.81 20.50
CA ARG A 225 -8.18 15.55 20.06
C ARG A 225 -8.64 15.08 18.69
N GLY A 226 -9.91 15.30 18.35
CA GLY A 226 -10.45 14.99 17.03
C GLY A 226 -10.13 16.05 15.96
N GLY A 227 -10.60 15.82 14.74
CA GLY A 227 -10.49 16.77 13.63
C GLY A 227 -11.29 18.05 13.85
N SER A 228 -12.43 17.94 14.51
CA SER A 228 -13.28 19.08 14.92
C SER A 228 -13.52 19.08 16.44
N PRO A 229 -12.57 19.55 17.27
CA PRO A 229 -12.67 19.47 18.73
C PRO A 229 -13.88 20.17 19.38
N ARG A 230 -14.48 21.16 18.70
CA ARG A 230 -15.70 21.89 19.16
C ARG A 230 -16.99 21.44 18.47
N ALA A 231 -16.94 20.51 17.52
CA ALA A 231 -18.16 19.93 16.97
C ALA A 231 -18.93 19.15 18.05
N ARG A 232 -20.25 19.18 17.97
CA ARG A 232 -21.11 18.22 18.69
C ARG A 232 -20.99 16.86 18.01
N VAL A 233 -21.13 15.80 18.78
CA VAL A 233 -21.07 14.43 18.27
C VAL A 233 -22.36 13.66 18.58
N ALA A 234 -22.73 12.74 17.70
CA ALA A 234 -23.87 11.85 17.88
C ALA A 234 -23.50 10.42 17.45
N ALA A 235 -24.03 9.40 18.13
CA ALA A 235 -23.65 8.01 17.89
C ALA A 235 -24.86 7.16 17.45
N TYR A 236 -24.72 6.48 16.31
CA TYR A 236 -25.74 5.59 15.75
C TYR A 236 -25.17 4.17 15.72
N ARG A 237 -25.49 3.38 16.76
CA ARG A 237 -25.04 2.00 16.90
C ARG A 237 -25.78 1.10 15.91
N VAL A 238 -25.08 0.67 14.86
CA VAL A 238 -25.59 -0.21 13.79
C VAL A 238 -24.77 -1.51 13.66
N CYS A 239 -23.67 -1.64 14.41
CA CYS A 239 -22.82 -2.82 14.46
C CYS A 239 -22.79 -3.44 15.86
N PHE A 240 -22.76 -4.78 15.90
CA PHE A 240 -22.81 -5.62 17.10
C PHE A 240 -21.82 -6.79 16.97
N ARG A 241 -21.80 -7.71 17.94
CA ARG A 241 -20.89 -8.86 17.96
C ARG A 241 -21.17 -9.78 16.74
N PRO A 242 -20.18 -10.42 16.09
CA PRO A 242 -20.41 -11.18 14.86
C PRO A 242 -21.51 -12.25 14.95
N VAL A 243 -22.43 -12.26 13.99
CA VAL A 243 -23.40 -13.33 13.73
C VAL A 243 -23.16 -13.84 12.31
N ASN A 244 -22.86 -15.13 12.17
CA ASN A 244 -22.52 -15.78 10.90
C ASN A 244 -21.38 -15.11 10.10
N GLY A 245 -20.52 -14.32 10.77
CA GLY A 245 -19.44 -13.55 10.15
C GLY A 245 -19.75 -12.06 9.92
N SER A 246 -20.99 -11.62 10.09
CA SER A 246 -21.42 -10.22 9.90
C SER A 246 -21.61 -9.51 11.24
N GLU A 247 -21.07 -8.29 11.37
CA GLU A 247 -21.22 -7.42 12.56
C GLU A 247 -22.29 -6.33 12.40
N CYS A 248 -22.38 -5.76 11.20
CA CYS A 248 -23.32 -4.68 10.84
C CYS A 248 -24.32 -5.23 9.80
N PHE A 249 -25.60 -4.88 9.90
CA PHE A 249 -26.66 -5.37 9.01
C PHE A 249 -27.35 -4.23 8.27
N ASP A 250 -27.59 -4.39 6.97
CA ASP A 250 -28.07 -3.35 6.05
C ASP A 250 -29.32 -2.60 6.55
N ALA A 251 -30.28 -3.34 7.10
CA ALA A 251 -31.51 -2.77 7.65
C ALA A 251 -31.26 -1.85 8.86
N ASP A 252 -30.25 -2.15 9.67
CA ASP A 252 -29.84 -1.32 10.81
C ASP A 252 -28.96 -0.15 10.37
N VAL A 253 -28.08 -0.34 9.37
CA VAL A 253 -27.27 0.71 8.73
C VAL A 253 -28.18 1.77 8.07
N LEU A 254 -29.17 1.35 7.28
CA LEU A 254 -30.14 2.24 6.64
C LEU A 254 -31.00 2.99 7.67
N ALA A 255 -31.43 2.32 8.74
CA ALA A 255 -32.17 2.96 9.83
C ALA A 255 -31.29 3.99 10.59
N GLY A 256 -29.98 3.73 10.71
CA GLY A 256 -28.99 4.68 11.20
C GLY A 256 -28.86 5.91 10.31
N PHE A 257 -28.80 5.75 8.98
CA PHE A 257 -28.78 6.85 8.02
C PHE A 257 -30.06 7.69 8.07
N GLU A 258 -31.24 7.06 7.99
CA GLU A 258 -32.54 7.74 8.08
C GLU A 258 -32.64 8.56 9.38
N ALA A 259 -32.26 7.94 10.49
CA ALA A 259 -32.23 8.58 11.79
C ALA A 259 -31.30 9.79 11.81
N ALA A 260 -30.04 9.65 11.40
CA ALA A 260 -29.05 10.72 11.41
C ALA A 260 -29.49 11.94 10.56
N ILE A 261 -30.01 11.69 9.34
CA ILE A 261 -30.53 12.74 8.45
C ILE A 261 -31.69 13.50 9.11
N ARG A 262 -32.66 12.77 9.66
CA ARG A 262 -33.87 13.34 10.26
C ARG A 262 -33.59 14.07 11.57
N ASP A 263 -32.61 13.58 12.34
CA ASP A 263 -32.21 14.13 13.63
C ASP A 263 -31.41 15.45 13.47
N GLY A 264 -30.80 15.70 12.30
CA GLY A 264 -30.20 16.99 11.93
C GLY A 264 -28.66 17.02 11.92
N VAL A 265 -28.01 15.91 11.56
CA VAL A 265 -26.52 15.85 11.50
C VAL A 265 -25.98 16.58 10.27
N HIS A 266 -24.76 17.12 10.35
CA HIS A 266 -24.10 17.83 9.25
C HIS A 266 -23.11 16.94 8.48
N VAL A 267 -22.46 16.02 9.18
CA VAL A 267 -21.50 15.05 8.62
C VAL A 267 -21.79 13.66 9.18
N ILE A 268 -21.75 12.64 8.33
CA ILE A 268 -21.79 11.22 8.71
C ILE A 268 -20.42 10.59 8.42
N SER A 269 -19.81 10.04 9.46
CA SER A 269 -18.58 9.22 9.39
C SER A 269 -18.96 7.76 9.54
N ALA A 270 -19.08 7.04 8.43
CA ALA A 270 -19.49 5.63 8.40
C ALA A 270 -18.26 4.75 8.13
N SER A 271 -17.63 4.24 9.21
CA SER A 271 -16.48 3.34 9.12
C SER A 271 -16.89 1.88 8.91
N VAL A 272 -17.85 1.68 8.00
CA VAL A 272 -18.50 0.40 7.66
C VAL A 272 -18.57 0.23 6.14
N GLY A 273 -18.77 -0.99 5.66
CA GLY A 273 -19.00 -1.30 4.25
C GLY A 273 -18.92 -2.81 3.99
N GLY A 274 -19.71 -3.29 3.03
CA GLY A 274 -19.60 -4.64 2.46
C GLY A 274 -18.72 -4.65 1.19
N ASP A 275 -18.79 -5.74 0.43
CA ASP A 275 -18.16 -5.80 -0.91
C ASP A 275 -18.80 -4.79 -1.88
N ALA A 276 -18.11 -4.47 -2.97
CA ALA A 276 -18.59 -3.49 -3.96
C ALA A 276 -19.65 -4.09 -4.90
N TYR A 277 -20.93 -3.90 -4.55
CA TYR A 277 -22.10 -4.26 -5.38
C TYR A 277 -22.62 -3.08 -6.21
N ASP A 278 -23.74 -3.26 -6.92
CA ASP A 278 -24.44 -2.13 -7.58
C ASP A 278 -24.98 -1.13 -6.54
N TYR A 279 -25.02 0.16 -6.89
CA TYR A 279 -25.47 1.22 -5.99
C TYR A 279 -26.94 1.12 -5.57
N LEU A 280 -27.75 0.28 -6.24
CA LEU A 280 -29.14 -0.04 -5.89
C LEU A 280 -29.27 -1.25 -4.96
N GLU A 281 -28.17 -1.96 -4.69
CA GLU A 281 -28.10 -3.12 -3.78
C GLU A 281 -27.21 -2.82 -2.55
N ASP A 282 -26.26 -1.87 -2.65
CA ASP A 282 -25.43 -1.37 -1.54
C ASP A 282 -26.21 -0.44 -0.59
N ALA A 283 -26.41 -0.88 0.65
CA ALA A 283 -27.10 -0.14 1.71
C ALA A 283 -26.39 1.16 2.14
N VAL A 284 -25.06 1.23 2.06
CA VAL A 284 -24.28 2.44 2.34
C VAL A 284 -24.42 3.42 1.17
N ALA A 285 -24.42 2.94 -0.08
CA ALA A 285 -24.70 3.78 -1.25
C ALA A 285 -26.11 4.39 -1.20
N ILE A 286 -27.13 3.60 -0.85
CA ILE A 286 -28.53 4.05 -0.68
C ILE A 286 -28.67 5.05 0.47
N GLY A 287 -28.13 4.73 1.65
CA GLY A 287 -28.19 5.63 2.81
C GLY A 287 -27.48 6.97 2.55
N SER A 288 -26.31 6.90 1.92
CA SER A 288 -25.50 8.08 1.62
C SER A 288 -26.09 8.99 0.53
N ILE A 289 -26.72 8.46 -0.54
CA ILE A 289 -27.36 9.33 -1.54
C ILE A 289 -28.56 10.08 -0.93
N HIS A 290 -29.26 9.49 0.04
CA HIS A 290 -30.30 10.18 0.79
C HIS A 290 -29.72 11.24 1.74
N ALA A 291 -28.56 11.01 2.35
CA ALA A 291 -27.87 12.00 3.17
C ALA A 291 -27.39 13.21 2.35
N VAL A 292 -26.69 12.97 1.23
CA VAL A 292 -26.17 14.02 0.35
C VAL A 292 -27.29 14.86 -0.27
N LYS A 293 -28.44 14.27 -0.60
CA LYS A 293 -29.65 15.00 -1.03
C LYS A 293 -30.22 15.98 0.02
N HIS A 294 -29.91 15.78 1.30
CA HIS A 294 -30.28 16.70 2.38
C HIS A 294 -29.12 17.62 2.80
N GLY A 295 -28.03 17.67 2.03
CA GLY A 295 -26.85 18.50 2.30
C GLY A 295 -25.87 17.93 3.33
N VAL A 296 -26.11 16.70 3.81
CA VAL A 296 -25.25 16.00 4.78
C VAL A 296 -24.05 15.38 4.05
N THR A 297 -22.84 15.68 4.50
CA THR A 297 -21.62 15.10 3.91
C THR A 297 -21.39 13.69 4.46
N VAL A 298 -21.07 12.71 3.60
CA VAL A 298 -20.79 11.33 4.01
C VAL A 298 -19.35 10.96 3.72
N VAL A 299 -18.68 10.40 4.73
CA VAL A 299 -17.28 9.97 4.69
C VAL A 299 -17.22 8.48 5.08
N CYS A 300 -16.59 7.65 4.25
CA CYS A 300 -16.46 6.21 4.47
C CYS A 300 -15.01 5.72 4.31
N SER A 301 -14.69 4.54 4.85
CA SER A 301 -13.39 3.90 4.66
C SER A 301 -13.34 3.10 3.35
N ALA A 302 -12.15 3.02 2.74
CA ALA A 302 -11.88 2.33 1.47
C ALA A 302 -11.65 0.81 1.59
N SER A 303 -12.15 0.17 2.66
CA SER A 303 -11.77 -1.18 3.12
C SER A 303 -10.32 -1.32 3.64
N ASN A 304 -10.04 -2.46 4.26
CA ASN A 304 -8.72 -2.93 4.70
C ASN A 304 -8.23 -4.15 3.89
N ALA A 305 -8.93 -4.53 2.81
CA ALA A 305 -8.73 -5.79 2.08
C ALA A 305 -7.61 -5.76 1.01
N GLY A 306 -6.85 -4.67 0.91
CA GLY A 306 -5.70 -4.55 -0.01
C GLY A 306 -4.52 -5.46 0.35
N PRO A 307 -3.45 -5.51 -0.49
CA PRO A 307 -3.09 -4.49 -1.48
C PRO A 307 -3.59 -4.74 -2.92
N GLU A 308 -4.29 -5.84 -3.18
CA GLU A 308 -4.64 -6.24 -4.55
C GLU A 308 -5.56 -5.25 -5.29
N PRO A 309 -5.49 -5.14 -6.63
CA PRO A 309 -6.39 -4.30 -7.40
C PRO A 309 -7.87 -4.71 -7.22
N GLY A 310 -8.74 -3.72 -7.03
CA GLY A 310 -10.19 -3.94 -6.94
C GLY A 310 -10.74 -4.22 -5.54
N THR A 311 -9.90 -4.25 -4.49
CA THR A 311 -10.33 -4.52 -3.09
C THR A 311 -10.98 -3.33 -2.37
N VAL A 312 -11.34 -2.25 -3.09
CA VAL A 312 -11.90 -1.02 -2.53
C VAL A 312 -13.42 -1.10 -2.44
N THR A 313 -13.98 -0.69 -1.31
CA THR A 313 -15.42 -0.67 -1.03
C THR A 313 -15.93 0.77 -0.89
N ASN A 314 -17.23 0.97 -0.68
CA ASN A 314 -17.86 2.30 -0.60
C ASN A 314 -17.59 3.16 -1.85
N VAL A 315 -17.71 2.58 -3.05
CA VAL A 315 -17.28 3.17 -4.33
C VAL A 315 -18.33 4.08 -5.01
N ALA A 316 -19.33 4.55 -4.27
CA ALA A 316 -20.39 5.39 -4.82
C ALA A 316 -19.92 6.85 -5.01
N PRO A 317 -20.13 7.50 -6.19
CA PRO A 317 -19.49 8.80 -6.52
C PRO A 317 -19.85 10.01 -5.65
N TRP A 318 -20.78 9.87 -4.71
CA TRP A 318 -21.21 10.90 -3.76
C TRP A 318 -20.66 10.69 -2.34
N ILE A 319 -19.89 9.63 -2.10
CA ILE A 319 -19.20 9.34 -0.84
C ILE A 319 -17.77 9.90 -0.89
N LEU A 320 -17.30 10.52 0.20
CA LEU A 320 -15.88 10.79 0.38
C LEU A 320 -15.19 9.52 0.92
N THR A 321 -14.67 8.71 0.02
CA THR A 321 -14.07 7.39 0.34
C THR A 321 -12.58 7.55 0.66
N VAL A 322 -12.18 7.13 1.87
CA VAL A 322 -10.87 7.45 2.47
C VAL A 322 -9.99 6.21 2.62
N ALA A 323 -8.82 6.24 1.99
CA ALA A 323 -7.76 5.25 2.16
C ALA A 323 -6.88 5.55 3.40
N ALA A 324 -6.28 4.51 3.98
CA ALA A 324 -5.35 4.65 5.09
C ALA A 324 -3.90 4.87 4.62
N SER A 325 -3.13 5.66 5.38
CA SER A 325 -1.69 5.85 5.18
C SER A 325 -0.95 5.91 6.51
N SER A 326 0.37 5.70 6.49
CA SER A 326 1.24 5.90 7.65
C SER A 326 1.45 7.39 7.95
N MET A 327 2.06 7.66 9.12
CA MET A 327 2.53 8.99 9.54
C MET A 327 3.98 8.87 10.04
N ASP A 328 4.63 10.00 10.34
CA ASP A 328 6.03 10.09 10.82
C ASP A 328 6.32 9.47 12.22
N ARG A 329 5.43 8.60 12.69
CA ARG A 329 5.27 8.20 14.08
C ARG A 329 5.15 6.67 14.12
N GLU A 330 6.19 6.05 14.64
CA GLU A 330 6.29 4.59 14.73
C GLU A 330 6.55 4.13 16.17
N PHE A 331 6.01 2.96 16.52
CA PHE A 331 6.24 2.33 17.81
C PHE A 331 7.20 1.15 17.64
N THR A 332 8.48 1.48 17.55
CA THR A 332 9.56 0.53 17.33
C THR A 332 9.68 -0.48 18.46
N ALA A 333 9.93 -1.74 18.11
CA ALA A 333 10.40 -2.78 19.00
C ALA A 333 11.45 -3.66 18.28
N TYR A 334 12.12 -4.54 19.03
CA TYR A 334 13.24 -5.32 18.52
C TYR A 334 13.15 -6.80 18.92
N ALA A 335 13.41 -7.68 17.95
CA ALA A 335 13.68 -9.09 18.18
C ALA A 335 15.19 -9.35 18.07
N VAL A 336 15.80 -9.90 19.11
CA VAL A 336 17.27 -10.03 19.25
C VAL A 336 17.66 -11.48 19.46
N PHE A 337 18.39 -12.06 18.51
CA PHE A 337 18.84 -13.46 18.50
C PHE A 337 20.19 -13.55 17.78
N ASN A 338 21.08 -14.46 18.17
CA ASN A 338 22.38 -14.70 17.51
C ASN A 338 23.20 -13.42 17.14
N ARG A 339 23.14 -12.38 17.98
CA ARG A 339 23.68 -11.02 17.74
C ARG A 339 23.03 -10.22 16.61
N THR A 340 22.14 -10.82 15.83
CA THR A 340 21.19 -10.13 14.96
C THR A 340 20.18 -9.35 15.78
N ARG A 341 19.76 -8.18 15.28
CA ARG A 341 18.71 -7.34 15.84
C ARG A 341 17.78 -6.93 14.71
N ILE A 342 16.63 -7.58 14.64
CA ILE A 342 15.55 -7.23 13.71
C ILE A 342 14.75 -6.09 14.33
N GLU A 343 14.43 -5.07 13.53
CA GLU A 343 13.50 -4.03 13.91
C GLU A 343 12.06 -4.41 13.51
N GLY A 344 11.11 -4.12 14.39
CA GLY A 344 9.69 -4.35 14.17
C GLY A 344 8.82 -3.31 14.86
N ARG A 345 7.54 -3.62 15.01
CA ARG A 345 6.53 -2.72 15.61
C ARG A 345 5.78 -3.43 16.75
N SER A 346 5.37 -2.69 17.78
CA SER A 346 4.62 -3.22 18.94
C SER A 346 3.99 -2.11 19.80
N LEU A 347 2.87 -2.41 20.44
CA LEU A 347 2.31 -1.63 21.56
C LEU A 347 2.19 -2.43 22.88
N SER A 348 2.94 -3.55 23.03
CA SER A 348 2.94 -4.33 24.27
C SER A 348 3.27 -3.46 25.51
N GLU A 349 2.38 -3.47 26.50
CA GLU A 349 2.60 -2.82 27.82
C GLU A 349 3.87 -3.37 28.52
N ARG A 350 4.07 -4.69 28.40
CA ARG A 350 5.07 -5.44 29.16
C ARG A 350 6.13 -6.03 28.24
N TRP A 351 7.34 -6.14 28.78
CA TRP A 351 8.53 -6.59 28.07
C TRP A 351 9.27 -7.69 28.85
N LEU A 352 10.03 -8.50 28.12
CA LEU A 352 10.84 -9.58 28.68
C LEU A 352 12.11 -9.01 29.32
N HIS A 353 11.97 -8.49 30.53
CA HIS A 353 13.05 -7.92 31.33
C HIS A 353 13.54 -8.89 32.41
N SER A 354 14.85 -8.87 32.68
CA SER A 354 15.58 -9.53 33.79
C SER A 354 15.94 -11.02 33.72
N LYS A 355 15.54 -11.81 32.71
CA LYS A 355 15.86 -13.27 32.66
C LYS A 355 16.40 -13.78 31.32
N GLY A 356 17.61 -13.33 30.95
CA GLY A 356 18.41 -13.94 29.88
C GLY A 356 17.74 -13.96 28.51
N PHE A 357 18.07 -14.97 27.71
CA PHE A 357 17.35 -15.32 26.49
C PHE A 357 16.21 -16.30 26.80
N TYR A 358 15.18 -16.30 25.96
CA TYR A 358 14.06 -17.23 26.02
C TYR A 358 14.15 -18.21 24.86
N PRO A 359 13.89 -19.52 25.08
CA PRO A 359 13.77 -20.48 24.00
C PRO A 359 12.61 -20.08 23.08
N ILE A 360 12.80 -20.28 21.78
CA ILE A 360 11.81 -19.95 20.75
C ILE A 360 11.31 -21.20 20.01
N ILE A 361 10.05 -21.18 19.55
CA ILE A 361 9.41 -22.27 18.80
C ILE A 361 8.51 -21.69 17.71
N THR A 362 8.40 -22.35 16.55
CA THR A 362 7.40 -21.95 15.55
C THR A 362 6.02 -22.48 15.91
N GLY A 363 4.96 -21.75 15.56
CA GLY A 363 3.57 -22.23 15.70
C GLY A 363 3.33 -23.57 15.01
N TYR A 364 4.02 -23.83 13.90
CA TYR A 364 4.01 -25.10 13.17
C TYR A 364 4.54 -26.28 14.02
N GLU A 365 5.69 -26.13 14.68
CA GLU A 365 6.26 -27.15 15.57
C GLU A 365 5.44 -27.31 16.87
N ALA A 366 4.86 -26.21 17.32
CA ALA A 366 3.99 -26.10 18.47
C ALA A 366 2.57 -26.69 18.26
N VAL A 367 2.24 -27.30 17.12
CA VAL A 367 0.89 -27.85 16.83
C VAL A 367 0.37 -28.80 17.92
N ALA A 368 -0.86 -28.58 18.38
CA ALA A 368 -1.56 -29.46 19.33
C ALA A 368 -2.05 -30.76 18.68
N PRO A 369 -2.13 -31.89 19.43
CA PRO A 369 -2.74 -33.11 18.94
C PRO A 369 -4.15 -32.87 18.37
N GLY A 370 -4.41 -33.34 17.15
CA GLY A 370 -5.69 -33.16 16.45
C GLY A 370 -5.90 -31.78 15.79
N SER A 371 -4.98 -30.82 15.94
CA SER A 371 -5.05 -29.52 15.27
C SER A 371 -4.39 -29.52 13.89
N MET A 372 -4.87 -28.65 13.00
CA MET A 372 -4.27 -28.47 11.67
C MET A 372 -2.98 -27.63 11.75
N LEU A 373 -1.97 -28.01 10.97
CA LEU A 373 -0.67 -27.33 10.91
C LEU A 373 -0.78 -25.85 10.54
N ASN A 374 -1.70 -25.49 9.63
CA ASN A 374 -1.91 -24.11 9.22
C ASN A 374 -2.55 -23.27 10.35
N SER A 375 -3.48 -23.84 11.13
CA SER A 375 -4.06 -23.19 12.30
C SER A 375 -3.01 -22.90 13.37
N ALA A 376 -2.12 -23.87 13.62
CA ALA A 376 -1.02 -23.71 14.57
C ALA A 376 0.05 -22.72 14.07
N ARG A 377 0.42 -22.76 12.79
CA ARG A 377 1.25 -21.73 12.12
C ARG A 377 0.66 -20.32 12.25
N ALA A 378 -0.66 -20.19 12.15
CA ALA A 378 -1.39 -18.93 12.32
C ALA A 378 -1.67 -18.57 13.79
N CYS A 379 -1.34 -19.45 14.75
CA CYS A 379 -1.65 -19.32 16.19
C CYS A 379 -3.14 -19.07 16.47
N VAL A 380 -4.02 -19.90 15.88
CA VAL A 380 -5.46 -19.94 16.20
C VAL A 380 -5.67 -20.39 17.65
N MET A 381 -6.67 -19.86 18.34
CA MET A 381 -7.09 -20.31 19.67
C MET A 381 -7.20 -21.85 19.77
N GLY A 382 -6.56 -22.44 20.77
CA GLY A 382 -6.56 -23.90 21.00
C GLY A 382 -5.68 -24.74 20.08
N SER A 383 -5.08 -24.18 19.02
CA SER A 383 -4.27 -24.95 18.05
C SER A 383 -2.82 -25.23 18.48
N LEU A 384 -2.39 -24.65 19.60
CA LEU A 384 -1.03 -24.72 20.14
C LEU A 384 -0.95 -25.66 21.35
N ASP A 385 0.03 -26.56 21.35
CA ASP A 385 0.33 -27.52 22.42
C ASP A 385 0.93 -26.80 23.64
N PRO A 386 0.24 -26.78 24.79
CA PRO A 386 0.72 -26.05 25.97
C PRO A 386 2.07 -26.56 26.47
N GLU A 387 2.35 -27.87 26.44
CA GLU A 387 3.62 -28.41 26.96
C GLU A 387 4.80 -28.13 26.00
N LYS A 388 4.54 -27.91 24.71
CA LYS A 388 5.56 -27.39 23.78
C LYS A 388 5.81 -25.89 23.92
N VAL A 389 4.78 -25.09 24.27
CA VAL A 389 4.82 -23.62 24.25
C VAL A 389 5.22 -22.98 25.59
N LYS A 390 4.94 -23.65 26.71
CA LYS A 390 5.20 -23.20 28.09
C LYS A 390 6.52 -22.45 28.28
N GLY A 391 6.44 -21.16 28.58
CA GLY A 391 7.60 -20.31 28.87
C GLY A 391 8.47 -19.91 27.67
N LYS A 392 8.07 -20.24 26.43
CA LYS A 392 8.80 -19.92 25.19
C LYS A 392 8.27 -18.69 24.48
N ILE A 393 9.04 -18.15 23.55
CA ILE A 393 8.54 -17.22 22.53
C ILE A 393 7.97 -18.04 21.36
N VAL A 394 6.78 -17.71 20.87
CA VAL A 394 6.16 -18.39 19.72
C VAL A 394 6.24 -17.52 18.47
N VAL A 395 6.69 -18.09 17.35
CA VAL A 395 6.64 -17.44 16.03
C VAL A 395 5.32 -17.80 15.35
N CYS A 396 4.46 -16.81 15.17
CA CYS A 396 3.15 -16.89 14.55
C CYS A 396 3.15 -16.15 13.21
N VAL A 397 2.43 -16.65 12.21
CA VAL A 397 2.32 -16.02 10.89
C VAL A 397 1.01 -15.23 10.79
N ARG A 398 1.05 -14.07 10.12
CA ARG A 398 -0.13 -13.32 9.67
C ARG A 398 -1.00 -14.17 8.72
N GLY A 399 -2.26 -13.81 8.60
CA GLY A 399 -3.31 -14.58 7.92
C GLY A 399 -4.66 -14.41 8.63
N VAL A 400 -5.58 -15.35 8.41
CA VAL A 400 -7.02 -15.25 8.76
C VAL A 400 -7.35 -14.87 10.22
N THR A 401 -6.51 -15.20 11.19
CA THR A 401 -6.70 -14.87 12.61
C THR A 401 -6.19 -13.46 12.92
N ALA A 402 -6.95 -12.66 13.66
CA ALA A 402 -6.57 -11.29 14.02
C ALA A 402 -5.24 -11.24 14.78
N ARG A 403 -4.39 -10.24 14.49
CA ARG A 403 -3.01 -10.20 15.03
C ARG A 403 -2.97 -10.16 16.56
N VAL A 404 -3.88 -9.42 17.20
CA VAL A 404 -3.99 -9.37 18.68
C VAL A 404 -4.42 -10.73 19.26
N GLU A 405 -5.38 -11.42 18.63
CA GLU A 405 -5.91 -12.72 19.06
C GLU A 405 -4.83 -13.81 19.11
N LYS A 406 -3.88 -13.80 18.17
CA LYS A 406 -2.70 -14.71 18.21
C LYS A 406 -1.93 -14.60 19.54
N GLY A 407 -1.85 -13.38 20.09
CA GLY A 407 -1.21 -13.14 21.39
C GLY A 407 -1.99 -13.73 22.55
N GLU A 408 -3.31 -13.75 22.48
CA GLU A 408 -4.17 -14.44 23.44
C GLU A 408 -4.05 -15.96 23.32
N ALA A 409 -4.00 -16.51 22.10
CA ALA A 409 -3.79 -17.94 21.88
C ALA A 409 -2.44 -18.42 22.44
N VAL A 410 -1.36 -17.67 22.19
CA VAL A 410 -0.03 -17.96 22.77
C VAL A 410 -0.03 -17.82 24.29
N ARG A 411 -0.74 -16.82 24.84
CA ARG A 411 -0.90 -16.65 26.31
C ARG A 411 -1.66 -17.82 26.93
N HIS A 412 -2.71 -18.29 26.28
CA HIS A 412 -3.54 -19.42 26.74
C HIS A 412 -2.74 -20.74 26.73
N ALA A 413 -1.87 -20.94 25.73
CA ALA A 413 -0.91 -22.04 25.69
C ALA A 413 0.31 -21.86 26.62
N GLY A 414 0.35 -20.83 27.46
CA GLY A 414 1.40 -20.59 28.46
C GLY A 414 2.71 -20.02 27.90
N GLY A 415 2.70 -19.42 26.71
CA GLY A 415 3.87 -18.78 26.10
C GLY A 415 4.31 -17.53 26.86
N ALA A 416 5.61 -17.26 26.85
CA ALA A 416 6.21 -16.08 27.48
C ALA A 416 6.14 -14.81 26.60
N GLY A 417 6.07 -14.98 25.28
CA GLY A 417 6.00 -13.89 24.31
C GLY A 417 5.73 -14.39 22.88
N MET A 418 5.64 -13.47 21.93
CA MET A 418 5.31 -13.79 20.53
C MET A 418 6.13 -12.98 19.53
N ILE A 419 6.41 -13.55 18.36
CA ILE A 419 6.76 -12.80 17.16
C ILE A 419 5.66 -13.05 16.13
N VAL A 420 5.07 -11.97 15.60
CA VAL A 420 4.23 -12.05 14.41
C VAL A 420 5.11 -11.77 13.21
N ILE A 421 5.18 -12.69 12.26
CA ILE A 421 5.81 -12.45 10.96
C ILE A 421 4.71 -12.22 9.92
N ASN A 422 4.91 -11.24 9.04
CA ASN A 422 4.07 -11.09 7.86
C ASN A 422 4.13 -12.36 6.98
N ASP A 423 3.03 -12.66 6.32
CA ASP A 423 2.98 -13.50 5.13
C ASP A 423 3.45 -12.71 3.89
N GLU A 424 3.65 -13.40 2.77
CA GLU A 424 4.27 -12.83 1.56
C GLU A 424 3.49 -11.66 0.97
N VAL A 425 2.15 -11.76 0.93
CA VAL A 425 1.24 -10.71 0.43
C VAL A 425 1.31 -9.45 1.31
N SER A 426 1.43 -9.63 2.63
CA SER A 426 1.57 -8.53 3.57
C SER A 426 2.97 -7.88 3.56
N GLY A 427 4.00 -8.59 3.09
CA GLY A 427 5.35 -8.06 2.85
C GLY A 427 5.92 -7.23 4.01
N ASN A 428 6.00 -5.91 3.81
CA ASN A 428 6.57 -4.94 4.74
C ASN A 428 5.53 -4.11 5.53
N ASP A 429 4.23 -4.44 5.44
CA ASP A 429 3.16 -3.75 6.18
C ASP A 429 3.19 -4.09 7.68
N LEU A 430 3.74 -3.20 8.51
CA LEU A 430 3.94 -3.43 9.95
C LEU A 430 3.01 -2.59 10.83
N HIS A 431 2.25 -3.30 11.66
CA HIS A 431 1.30 -2.72 12.62
C HIS A 431 1.82 -2.86 14.05
N ALA A 432 1.68 -1.80 14.84
CA ALA A 432 2.05 -1.77 16.24
C ALA A 432 0.87 -2.19 17.12
N ASP A 433 0.56 -3.48 17.18
CA ASP A 433 -0.61 -3.98 17.92
C ASP A 433 -0.36 -4.08 19.44
N PRO A 434 -1.38 -3.80 20.29
CA PRO A 434 -1.27 -3.91 21.75
C PRO A 434 -1.55 -5.35 22.22
N HIS A 435 -0.56 -6.22 22.10
CA HIS A 435 -0.71 -7.63 22.51
C HIS A 435 -0.73 -7.82 24.03
N VAL A 436 -1.53 -8.78 24.50
CA VAL A 436 -1.66 -9.21 25.92
C VAL A 436 -0.40 -9.85 26.53
N ILE A 437 0.63 -10.08 25.72
CA ILE A 437 1.96 -10.60 26.08
C ILE A 437 3.03 -9.76 25.36
N PRO A 438 4.30 -9.80 25.81
CA PRO A 438 5.41 -9.18 25.08
C PRO A 438 5.48 -9.74 23.66
N ALA A 439 5.32 -8.87 22.66
CA ALA A 439 5.28 -9.28 21.26
C ALA A 439 5.91 -8.24 20.32
N VAL A 440 6.38 -8.71 19.16
CA VAL A 440 6.93 -7.85 18.08
C VAL A 440 6.42 -8.34 16.73
N HIS A 441 5.95 -7.42 15.90
CA HIS A 441 5.56 -7.66 14.52
C HIS A 441 6.72 -7.29 13.58
N ILE A 442 7.16 -8.22 12.71
CA ILE A 442 8.30 -8.06 11.79
C ILE A 442 7.92 -8.41 10.35
N SER A 443 8.71 -7.92 9.38
CA SER A 443 8.40 -8.06 7.95
C SER A 443 8.47 -9.52 7.46
N TYR A 444 8.02 -9.78 6.24
CA TYR A 444 8.18 -11.08 5.61
C TYR A 444 9.66 -11.44 5.45
N ALA A 445 10.50 -10.52 4.97
CA ALA A 445 11.94 -10.73 4.78
C ALA A 445 12.68 -10.97 6.11
N ASP A 446 12.35 -10.19 7.14
CA ASP A 446 12.84 -10.39 8.51
C ASP A 446 12.37 -11.73 9.10
N GLY A 447 11.12 -12.11 8.83
CA GLY A 447 10.54 -13.39 9.17
C GLY A 447 11.30 -14.56 8.55
N GLN A 448 11.66 -14.48 7.27
CA GLN A 448 12.48 -15.49 6.61
C GLN A 448 13.89 -15.58 7.22
N GLN A 449 14.52 -14.45 7.58
CA GLN A 449 15.81 -14.45 8.27
C GLN A 449 15.72 -15.14 9.65
N LEU A 450 14.64 -14.89 10.41
CA LEU A 450 14.38 -15.56 11.68
C LEU A 450 14.15 -17.08 11.48
N LEU A 451 13.28 -17.47 10.54
CA LEU A 451 13.00 -18.88 10.25
C LEU A 451 14.23 -19.66 9.78
N ALA A 452 15.08 -19.04 8.95
CA ALA A 452 16.35 -19.60 8.51
C ALA A 452 17.29 -19.87 9.70
N TYR A 453 17.40 -18.92 10.65
CA TYR A 453 18.13 -19.13 11.91
C TYR A 453 17.58 -20.33 12.69
N LEU A 454 16.26 -20.40 12.93
CA LEU A 454 15.63 -21.50 13.67
C LEU A 454 15.90 -22.87 13.03
N SER A 455 15.88 -22.94 11.70
CA SER A 455 16.17 -24.18 10.98
C SER A 455 17.64 -24.62 11.14
N SER A 456 18.58 -23.67 11.13
CA SER A 456 20.02 -23.94 11.28
C SER A 456 20.40 -24.46 12.67
N THR A 457 19.74 -23.98 13.74
CA THR A 457 20.09 -24.31 15.13
C THR A 457 19.70 -25.72 15.59
N LYS A 458 18.92 -26.47 14.80
CA LYS A 458 18.29 -27.73 15.24
C LYS A 458 19.25 -28.82 15.76
N ASN A 459 20.55 -28.74 15.43
CA ASN A 459 21.57 -29.68 15.92
C ASN A 459 22.41 -29.15 17.09
N HIS A 460 22.39 -27.84 17.39
CA HIS A 460 23.25 -27.23 18.42
C HIS A 460 22.56 -26.09 19.18
N LEU A 461 22.18 -26.39 20.43
CA LEU A 461 21.50 -25.51 21.40
C LEU A 461 20.06 -25.12 21.01
N SER A 462 19.24 -24.85 22.03
CA SER A 462 17.96 -24.17 21.82
C SER A 462 18.22 -22.79 21.20
N PRO A 463 17.54 -22.40 20.10
CA PRO A 463 17.60 -21.02 19.65
C PRO A 463 17.05 -20.09 20.75
N ASP A 464 17.74 -18.98 20.94
CA ASP A 464 17.64 -18.13 22.13
C ASP A 464 17.37 -16.69 21.69
N LEU A 465 16.23 -16.12 22.11
CA LEU A 465 15.75 -14.82 21.64
C LEU A 465 15.28 -13.90 22.79
N ILE A 466 15.41 -12.58 22.62
CA ILE A 466 14.88 -11.54 23.52
C ILE A 466 14.03 -10.54 22.73
N LEU A 467 12.87 -10.17 23.28
CA LEU A 467 12.03 -9.07 22.79
C LEU A 467 12.30 -7.79 23.60
N GLN A 468 12.58 -6.68 22.93
CA GLN A 468 12.97 -5.42 23.56
C GLN A 468 12.15 -4.24 23.03
N GLN A 469 11.75 -3.33 23.92
CA GLN A 469 11.10 -2.08 23.56
C GLN A 469 12.06 -1.16 22.78
N GLY A 470 11.55 -0.46 21.76
CA GLY A 470 12.27 0.68 21.19
C GLY A 470 12.26 1.87 22.16
N GLY A 471 13.46 2.37 22.49
CA GLY A 471 13.60 3.40 23.53
C GLY A 471 12.98 4.74 23.12
N VAL A 472 11.89 5.13 23.78
CA VAL A 472 11.17 6.41 23.56
C VAL A 472 11.92 7.61 24.21
N GLY A 473 13.24 7.64 24.09
CA GLY A 473 14.15 8.62 24.67
C GLY A 473 15.59 8.10 24.69
N GLY A 474 16.52 8.83 24.06
CA GLY A 474 17.93 8.45 24.03
C GLY A 474 18.70 8.90 25.27
N GLN A 475 18.80 8.04 26.29
CA GLN A 475 19.83 8.08 27.34
C GLN A 475 19.85 6.73 28.09
N GLY A 476 20.89 5.92 27.87
CA GLY A 476 21.03 4.61 28.54
C GLY A 476 22.11 3.72 27.92
N PHE A 477 22.02 3.41 26.63
CA PHE A 477 22.93 2.46 25.98
C PHE A 477 24.30 3.00 25.56
N ALA A 478 24.52 4.33 25.60
CA ALA A 478 25.82 4.93 25.30
C ALA A 478 26.95 4.41 26.22
N ALA A 479 26.66 4.22 27.52
CA ALA A 479 27.63 3.72 28.49
C ALA A 479 27.99 2.23 28.24
N ALA A 480 26.99 1.39 27.96
CA ALA A 480 27.20 -0.03 27.67
C ALA A 480 27.92 -0.25 26.33
N ALA A 481 27.58 0.52 25.30
CA ALA A 481 28.24 0.46 23.99
C ALA A 481 29.71 0.93 24.09
N ALA A 482 30.00 1.99 24.86
CA ALA A 482 31.37 2.44 25.09
C ALA A 482 32.24 1.39 25.81
N ALA A 483 31.68 0.69 26.81
CA ALA A 483 32.38 -0.38 27.52
C ALA A 483 32.69 -1.59 26.63
N ALA A 484 31.83 -1.92 25.66
CA ALA A 484 32.07 -3.00 24.69
C ALA A 484 33.05 -2.57 23.57
N ALA A 485 32.96 -1.32 23.10
CA ALA A 485 33.81 -0.80 22.02
C ALA A 485 35.31 -0.74 22.39
N ALA A 486 35.64 -0.73 23.68
CA ALA A 486 37.02 -0.70 24.20
C ALA A 486 37.83 -2.01 23.99
N LYS A 487 37.30 -3.01 23.25
CA LYS A 487 37.91 -4.35 23.11
C LYS A 487 37.94 -4.94 21.68
N MET A 488 37.74 -4.16 20.63
CA MET A 488 37.86 -4.63 19.23
C MET A 488 39.02 -3.98 18.48
N SER A 489 39.64 -4.76 17.59
CA SER A 489 40.85 -4.39 16.84
C SER A 489 40.59 -3.25 15.83
N SER A 490 41.65 -2.51 15.50
CA SER A 490 41.60 -1.33 14.62
C SER A 490 41.46 -1.63 13.12
N GLY A 491 41.43 -2.90 12.70
CA GLY A 491 41.33 -3.33 11.30
C GLY A 491 39.97 -3.09 10.65
N ASP A 492 38.94 -3.81 11.10
CA ASP A 492 37.64 -3.96 10.41
C ASP A 492 36.90 -2.63 10.18
N ARG A 493 37.19 -1.60 10.99
CA ARG A 493 36.61 -0.26 10.86
C ARG A 493 37.08 0.46 9.59
N ALA A 494 38.23 0.09 9.03
CA ALA A 494 38.75 0.64 7.78
C ALA A 494 38.02 0.07 6.56
N GLU A 495 37.71 -1.24 6.53
CA GLU A 495 37.14 -1.89 5.34
C GLU A 495 35.71 -1.43 5.03
N ARG A 496 34.83 -1.33 6.04
CA ARG A 496 33.44 -0.89 5.80
C ARG A 496 33.37 0.56 5.30
N GLY A 497 34.25 1.44 5.80
CA GLY A 497 34.38 2.80 5.28
C GLY A 497 34.89 2.84 3.83
N LYS A 498 35.79 1.91 3.47
CA LYS A 498 36.33 1.78 2.12
C LYS A 498 35.27 1.29 1.12
N ALA A 499 34.48 0.27 1.46
CA ALA A 499 33.47 -0.30 0.58
C ALA A 499 32.36 0.71 0.18
N SER A 500 31.86 1.51 1.13
CA SER A 500 30.88 2.57 0.84
C SER A 500 31.48 3.70 0.00
N SER A 501 32.74 4.08 0.29
CA SER A 501 33.50 5.04 -0.53
C SER A 501 33.66 4.56 -1.99
N ASP A 502 33.96 3.28 -2.20
CA ASP A 502 34.11 2.68 -3.53
C ASP A 502 32.81 2.63 -4.34
N LYS A 503 31.64 2.45 -3.70
CA LYS A 503 30.33 2.55 -4.39
C LYS A 503 30.03 3.98 -4.84
N MET A 504 30.24 4.97 -3.96
CA MET A 504 30.09 6.39 -4.30
C MET A 504 31.11 6.84 -5.37
N ARG A 505 32.29 6.23 -5.42
CA ARG A 505 33.25 6.40 -6.53
C ARG A 505 32.68 5.88 -7.86
N LYS A 506 32.09 4.67 -7.89
CA LYS A 506 31.46 4.10 -9.09
C LYS A 506 30.32 4.96 -9.65
N LEU A 507 29.45 5.53 -8.79
CA LEU A 507 28.39 6.45 -9.24
C LEU A 507 28.97 7.70 -9.92
N LYS A 508 30.08 8.24 -9.38
CA LYS A 508 30.78 9.38 -9.99
C LYS A 508 31.46 9.00 -11.30
N GLU A 509 32.08 7.83 -11.39
CA GLU A 509 32.64 7.29 -12.65
C GLU A 509 31.55 7.11 -13.72
N LEU A 510 30.35 6.67 -13.32
CA LEU A 510 29.19 6.58 -14.20
C LEU A 510 28.77 7.95 -14.76
N LEU A 511 28.64 8.98 -13.90
CA LEU A 511 28.30 10.35 -14.31
C LEU A 511 29.33 10.95 -15.29
N HIS A 512 30.62 10.58 -15.19
CA HIS A 512 31.67 11.13 -16.04
C HIS A 512 31.73 10.49 -17.46
N LYS A 513 30.95 9.43 -17.75
CA LYS A 513 30.78 8.93 -19.12
C LYS A 513 30.24 10.03 -20.04
N SER A 514 30.68 10.07 -21.30
CA SER A 514 30.26 11.05 -22.31
C SER A 514 28.76 11.32 -22.33
N ASP A 515 27.97 10.24 -22.37
CA ASP A 515 26.54 10.24 -22.61
C ASP A 515 25.75 10.71 -21.37
N ASN A 516 26.36 10.61 -20.19
CA ASN A 516 25.80 11.04 -18.91
C ASN A 516 26.13 12.51 -18.59
N ARG A 517 26.98 13.17 -19.38
CA ARG A 517 27.26 14.62 -19.27
C ARG A 517 26.24 15.50 -20.01
N ILE A 518 25.22 14.90 -20.62
CA ILE A 518 24.05 15.58 -21.18
C ILE A 518 22.78 15.00 -20.56
N CYS A 519 21.81 15.86 -20.25
CA CYS A 519 20.52 15.48 -19.67
C CYS A 519 19.76 14.51 -20.58
N ALA A 520 19.27 13.40 -20.02
CA ALA A 520 18.59 12.34 -20.78
C ALA A 520 17.49 12.87 -21.73
N ASP A 521 16.69 13.83 -21.30
CA ASP A 521 15.43 14.23 -21.96
C ASP A 521 15.47 15.60 -22.63
N CYS A 522 16.56 16.36 -22.52
CA CYS A 522 16.69 17.65 -23.21
C CYS A 522 18.12 18.03 -23.63
N SER A 523 19.06 17.09 -23.55
CA SER A 523 20.47 17.24 -23.93
C SER A 523 21.24 18.37 -23.21
N ALA A 524 20.67 19.02 -22.19
CA ALA A 524 21.33 20.10 -21.45
C ALA A 524 22.60 19.60 -20.73
N PRO A 525 23.72 20.34 -20.81
CA PRO A 525 25.00 19.89 -20.27
C PRO A 525 25.01 19.80 -18.75
N ASP A 526 25.93 18.99 -18.22
CA ASP A 526 26.24 18.79 -16.81
C ASP A 526 24.99 18.54 -15.91
N PRO A 527 24.23 17.45 -16.15
CA PRO A 527 23.15 17.04 -15.27
C PRO A 527 23.68 16.68 -13.87
N LYS A 528 23.15 17.34 -12.83
CA LYS A 528 23.59 17.17 -11.42
C LYS A 528 22.62 16.34 -10.58
N TRP A 529 21.49 15.94 -11.16
CA TRP A 529 20.44 15.17 -10.52
C TRP A 529 20.22 13.89 -11.34
N ALA A 530 19.56 12.89 -10.77
CA ALA A 530 19.31 11.60 -11.40
C ALA A 530 17.99 10.99 -10.93
N SER A 531 17.42 10.06 -11.68
CA SER A 531 16.27 9.24 -11.29
C SER A 531 16.73 7.82 -10.99
N ALA A 532 16.93 7.49 -9.71
CA ALA A 532 17.64 6.28 -9.27
C ALA A 532 17.00 4.96 -9.76
N ASN A 533 15.68 4.94 -9.95
CA ASN A 533 14.91 3.79 -10.44
C ASN A 533 14.82 3.71 -11.98
N ILE A 534 15.04 4.81 -12.70
CA ILE A 534 15.01 4.86 -14.18
C ILE A 534 16.44 4.73 -14.76
N GLY A 535 17.49 5.04 -13.98
CA GLY A 535 18.88 4.97 -14.41
C GLY A 535 19.42 6.21 -15.13
N VAL A 536 18.66 7.31 -15.15
CA VAL A 536 19.00 8.54 -15.91
C VAL A 536 19.58 9.67 -15.05
N PHE A 537 20.57 10.38 -15.59
CA PHE A 537 21.06 11.67 -15.14
C PHE A 537 20.36 12.82 -15.90
N ILE A 538 19.81 13.76 -15.15
CA ILE A 538 18.90 14.80 -15.62
C ILE A 538 19.26 16.19 -15.07
N CYS A 539 19.00 17.23 -15.85
CA CYS A 539 19.24 18.63 -15.47
C CYS A 539 18.15 19.15 -14.52
N LEU A 540 18.44 20.27 -13.85
CA LEU A 540 17.54 20.94 -12.90
C LEU A 540 16.14 21.27 -13.46
N LYS A 541 16.02 21.53 -14.78
CA LYS A 541 14.72 21.79 -15.43
C LYS A 541 13.91 20.50 -15.61
N CYS A 542 14.51 19.44 -16.17
CA CYS A 542 13.84 18.14 -16.35
C CYS A 542 13.52 17.48 -15.00
N SER A 543 14.41 17.59 -14.02
CA SER A 543 14.23 16.94 -12.73
C SER A 543 13.04 17.47 -11.93
N GLY A 544 12.64 18.74 -12.14
CA GLY A 544 11.37 19.28 -11.66
C GLY A 544 10.15 18.57 -12.26
N VAL A 545 10.19 18.27 -13.57
CA VAL A 545 9.13 17.48 -14.24
C VAL A 545 9.13 16.04 -13.73
N HIS A 546 10.28 15.39 -13.63
CA HIS A 546 10.38 14.03 -13.11
C HIS A 546 9.79 13.89 -11.69
N ARG A 547 10.00 14.88 -10.80
CA ARG A 547 9.34 14.89 -9.47
C ARG A 547 7.80 14.96 -9.57
N SER A 548 7.23 15.52 -10.64
CA SER A 548 5.78 15.58 -10.85
C SER A 548 5.15 14.28 -11.39
N LEU A 549 5.96 13.30 -11.79
CA LEU A 549 5.49 11.95 -12.17
C LEU A 549 5.24 11.04 -10.95
N GLY A 550 5.63 11.48 -9.75
CA GLY A 550 5.61 10.67 -8.54
C GLY A 550 6.77 9.68 -8.45
N THR A 551 7.10 9.26 -7.22
CA THR A 551 8.28 8.43 -6.92
C THR A 551 8.18 6.99 -7.43
N HIS A 552 6.98 6.52 -7.79
CA HIS A 552 6.76 5.21 -8.40
C HIS A 552 7.16 5.19 -9.89
N VAL A 553 7.00 6.32 -10.60
CA VAL A 553 7.56 6.50 -11.95
C VAL A 553 9.01 6.96 -11.86
N SER A 554 9.32 8.02 -11.10
CA SER A 554 10.67 8.63 -11.06
C SER A 554 11.11 9.06 -9.67
N LYS A 555 12.12 8.36 -9.14
CA LYS A 555 12.76 8.61 -7.83
C LYS A 555 13.95 9.56 -7.98
N VAL A 556 13.67 10.86 -7.97
CA VAL A 556 14.66 11.91 -8.25
C VAL A 556 15.55 12.25 -7.04
N LEU A 557 16.87 12.10 -7.20
CA LEU A 557 17.92 12.45 -6.24
C LEU A 557 18.95 13.41 -6.85
N SER A 558 19.59 14.24 -6.02
CA SER A 558 20.78 15.00 -6.37
C SER A 558 22.04 14.13 -6.22
N VAL A 559 22.92 14.14 -7.22
CA VAL A 559 24.17 13.35 -7.20
C VAL A 559 25.21 13.90 -6.20
N THR A 560 24.97 15.08 -5.63
CA THR A 560 25.92 15.75 -4.70
C THR A 560 25.31 16.27 -3.40
N LEU A 561 23.98 16.43 -3.30
CA LEU A 561 23.32 17.01 -2.11
C LEU A 561 22.54 15.99 -1.28
N ASP A 562 22.00 14.95 -1.93
CA ASP A 562 21.20 13.92 -1.26
C ASP A 562 22.09 12.75 -0.82
N GLN A 563 21.66 12.02 0.21
CA GLN A 563 22.30 10.76 0.60
C GLN A 563 21.77 9.63 -0.31
N TRP A 564 22.68 8.83 -0.84
CA TRP A 564 22.38 7.69 -1.70
C TRP A 564 22.51 6.38 -0.92
N THR A 565 21.56 5.47 -1.09
CA THR A 565 21.70 4.09 -0.62
C THR A 565 22.57 3.26 -1.56
N ASP A 566 23.09 2.16 -1.03
CA ASP A 566 23.84 1.17 -1.82
C ASP A 566 23.01 0.60 -2.98
N ASP A 567 21.70 0.47 -2.81
CA ASP A 567 20.78 -0.09 -3.81
C ASP A 567 20.43 0.94 -4.90
N GLU A 568 20.26 2.21 -4.54
CA GLU A 568 20.08 3.31 -5.52
C GLU A 568 21.32 3.48 -6.42
N ILE A 569 22.51 3.25 -5.87
CA ILE A 569 23.76 3.21 -6.64
C ILE A 569 23.79 1.97 -7.54
N ASN A 570 23.34 0.80 -7.06
CA ASN A 570 23.27 -0.41 -7.86
C ASN A 570 22.32 -0.24 -9.06
N SER A 571 21.08 0.25 -8.86
CA SER A 571 20.12 0.46 -9.95
C SER A 571 20.62 1.44 -11.03
N MET A 572 21.30 2.52 -10.64
CA MET A 572 21.96 3.42 -11.60
C MET A 572 23.06 2.72 -12.40
N LEU A 573 23.84 1.82 -11.78
CA LEU A 573 24.90 1.06 -12.45
C LEU A 573 24.35 -0.07 -13.35
N GLU A 574 23.24 -0.69 -12.95
CA GLU A 574 22.56 -1.77 -13.65
C GLU A 574 21.91 -1.30 -14.96
N VAL A 575 21.21 -0.15 -14.95
CA VAL A 575 20.72 0.50 -16.17
C VAL A 575 21.86 1.13 -16.97
N GLY A 576 23.00 1.46 -16.35
CA GLY A 576 24.23 1.83 -17.05
C GLY A 576 24.29 3.28 -17.61
N GLY A 577 23.18 4.02 -17.60
CA GLY A 577 23.11 5.47 -17.85
C GLY A 577 22.17 5.90 -18.97
N ASN A 578 22.28 7.18 -19.35
CA ASN A 578 21.37 7.90 -20.25
C ASN A 578 21.24 7.28 -21.64
N SER A 579 22.34 6.81 -22.24
CA SER A 579 22.30 6.21 -23.57
C SER A 579 21.53 4.90 -23.59
N TYR A 580 21.64 4.08 -22.54
CA TYR A 580 20.90 2.82 -22.42
C TYR A 580 19.43 3.06 -22.06
N ALA A 581 19.15 3.94 -21.08
CA ALA A 581 17.78 4.31 -20.72
C ALA A 581 17.04 4.98 -21.89
N ASN A 582 17.68 5.87 -22.67
CA ASN A 582 17.07 6.45 -23.86
C ASN A 582 16.85 5.41 -24.97
N ALA A 583 17.73 4.41 -25.12
CA ALA A 583 17.51 3.31 -26.06
C ALA A 583 16.30 2.42 -25.71
N ILE A 584 15.77 2.52 -24.49
CA ILE A 584 14.49 1.93 -24.06
C ILE A 584 13.38 2.98 -24.22
N TYR A 585 13.45 4.07 -23.46
CA TYR A 585 12.37 5.07 -23.32
C TYR A 585 12.17 5.98 -24.54
N GLU A 586 13.02 5.92 -25.56
CA GLU A 586 12.87 6.68 -26.81
C GLU A 586 12.90 5.76 -28.06
N ALA A 587 12.74 4.45 -27.85
CA ALA A 587 12.87 3.41 -28.88
C ALA A 587 11.89 3.57 -30.06
N PHE A 588 10.71 4.16 -29.82
CA PHE A 588 9.69 4.42 -30.83
C PHE A 588 9.25 5.90 -30.82
N LEU A 589 10.22 6.81 -30.77
CA LEU A 589 9.97 8.25 -30.92
C LEU A 589 9.37 8.56 -32.31
N PRO A 590 8.15 9.14 -32.42
CA PRO A 590 7.47 9.31 -33.71
C PRO A 590 8.21 10.24 -34.68
N VAL A 591 8.05 9.99 -35.99
CA VAL A 591 8.66 10.83 -37.04
C VAL A 591 8.09 12.25 -36.97
N GLY A 592 8.94 13.22 -36.64
CA GLY A 592 8.56 14.62 -36.40
C GLY A 592 8.37 15.00 -34.93
N TYR A 593 8.67 14.08 -33.98
CA TYR A 593 8.69 14.34 -32.55
C TYR A 593 10.14 14.54 -32.08
N ASP A 594 10.59 15.78 -31.95
CA ASP A 594 11.97 16.09 -31.53
C ASP A 594 12.12 16.17 -30.00
N LYS A 595 13.33 15.87 -29.51
CA LYS A 595 13.70 16.05 -28.10
C LYS A 595 13.81 17.55 -27.77
N PRO A 596 13.20 18.04 -26.67
CA PRO A 596 13.22 19.47 -26.32
C PRO A 596 14.64 19.99 -26.09
N HIS A 597 14.88 21.25 -26.48
CA HIS A 597 16.18 21.91 -26.37
C HIS A 597 16.52 22.24 -24.90
N PRO A 598 17.79 22.46 -24.52
CA PRO A 598 18.17 23.01 -23.20
C PRO A 598 17.40 24.29 -22.81
N ASP A 599 16.91 25.04 -23.81
CA ASP A 599 16.13 26.28 -23.65
C ASP A 599 14.62 26.14 -23.96
N SER A 600 14.16 24.95 -24.34
CA SER A 600 12.72 24.64 -24.46
C SER A 600 11.96 25.01 -23.19
N ASN A 601 10.74 25.49 -23.37
CA ASN A 601 9.86 25.93 -22.29
C ASN A 601 9.39 24.75 -21.41
N GLN A 602 8.73 25.07 -20.30
CA GLN A 602 8.33 24.07 -19.32
C GLN A 602 7.25 23.11 -19.85
N GLU A 603 6.43 23.52 -20.82
CA GLU A 603 5.35 22.72 -21.40
C GLU A 603 5.90 21.66 -22.36
N GLU A 604 6.75 22.06 -23.32
CA GLU A 604 7.49 21.14 -24.21
C GLU A 604 8.24 20.05 -23.43
N ARG A 605 8.89 20.46 -22.33
CA ARG A 605 9.59 19.55 -21.41
C ARG A 605 8.64 18.62 -20.67
N THR A 606 7.50 19.13 -20.23
CA THR A 606 6.52 18.35 -19.47
C THR A 606 5.85 17.31 -20.35
N ASN A 607 5.43 17.71 -21.55
CA ASN A 607 4.81 16.81 -22.53
C ASN A 607 5.79 15.71 -22.93
N PHE A 608 7.01 16.04 -23.38
CA PHE A 608 8.00 15.04 -23.76
C PHE A 608 8.32 14.05 -22.62
N ILE A 609 8.53 14.52 -21.39
CA ILE A 609 8.90 13.65 -20.25
C ILE A 609 7.72 12.78 -19.79
N ARG A 610 6.47 13.27 -19.84
CA ARG A 610 5.27 12.47 -19.55
C ARG A 610 5.03 11.41 -20.62
N SER A 611 5.06 11.80 -21.90
CA SER A 611 5.02 10.87 -23.04
C SER A 611 6.12 9.81 -22.98
N LYS A 612 7.32 10.17 -22.51
CA LYS A 612 8.46 9.26 -22.39
C LYS A 612 8.35 8.22 -21.28
N TYR A 613 8.00 8.62 -20.05
CA TYR A 613 8.12 7.74 -18.86
C TYR A 613 6.79 7.36 -18.20
N GLU A 614 5.77 8.22 -18.27
CA GLU A 614 4.48 8.01 -17.60
C GLU A 614 3.46 7.37 -18.56
N LEU A 615 3.20 8.01 -19.69
CA LEU A 615 2.30 7.52 -20.74
C LEU A 615 2.99 6.49 -21.65
N GLN A 616 4.33 6.47 -21.64
CA GLN A 616 5.17 5.51 -22.36
C GLN A 616 4.88 5.44 -23.87
N GLU A 617 4.46 6.56 -24.45
CA GLU A 617 4.12 6.71 -25.88
C GLU A 617 5.34 6.49 -26.78
N PHE A 618 6.54 6.75 -26.28
CA PHE A 618 7.79 6.47 -27.00
C PHE A 618 8.36 5.08 -26.72
N LEU A 619 7.74 4.30 -25.81
CA LEU A 619 7.86 2.85 -25.83
C LEU A 619 7.00 2.27 -26.96
N GLN A 620 7.43 1.10 -27.45
CA GLN A 620 6.67 0.28 -28.38
C GLN A 620 5.25 0.02 -27.84
N PRO A 621 4.19 0.00 -28.68
CA PRO A 621 2.80 -0.15 -28.21
C PRO A 621 2.51 -1.35 -27.28
N SER A 622 3.26 -2.44 -27.41
CA SER A 622 3.18 -3.66 -26.59
C SER A 622 3.85 -3.55 -25.21
N LEU A 623 4.71 -2.55 -25.00
CA LEU A 623 5.26 -2.18 -23.69
C LEU A 623 4.34 -1.23 -22.91
N ARG A 624 3.32 -0.65 -23.56
CA ARG A 624 2.45 0.36 -22.94
C ARG A 624 1.41 -0.30 -22.04
N ILE A 625 1.46 0.02 -20.76
CA ILE A 625 0.50 -0.47 -19.76
C ILE A 625 -0.83 0.30 -19.90
N VAL A 626 -1.65 -0.08 -20.88
CA VAL A 626 -2.98 0.51 -21.13
C VAL A 626 -4.05 -0.58 -21.15
N SER A 627 -4.99 -0.50 -20.21
CA SER A 627 -6.08 -1.47 -20.06
C SER A 627 -7.05 -1.44 -21.23
N ASN A 628 -7.11 -2.52 -22.02
CA ASN A 628 -8.10 -2.65 -23.08
C ASN A 628 -9.51 -2.88 -22.50
N LYS A 629 -10.51 -2.20 -23.07
CA LYS A 629 -11.93 -2.37 -22.72
C LYS A 629 -12.77 -2.58 -23.98
N SER A 630 -13.73 -3.49 -23.86
CA SER A 630 -14.78 -3.84 -24.84
C SER A 630 -14.39 -4.67 -26.08
N SER A 631 -15.02 -5.84 -26.19
CA SER A 631 -15.72 -6.25 -27.41
C SER A 631 -16.99 -7.01 -27.02
N LEU A 632 -18.08 -6.70 -27.73
CA LEU A 632 -19.48 -7.04 -27.45
C LEU A 632 -19.77 -8.55 -27.44
N GLN A 633 -20.74 -8.99 -26.62
CA GLN A 633 -21.45 -10.26 -26.83
C GLN A 633 -22.85 -10.00 -27.42
N ASP A 634 -23.24 -10.79 -28.41
CA ASP A 634 -24.58 -10.84 -29.01
C ASP A 634 -25.18 -12.26 -28.76
N PRO A 635 -26.33 -12.42 -28.06
CA PRO A 635 -26.65 -13.71 -27.41
C PRO A 635 -27.80 -14.52 -28.05
N HIS A 636 -27.59 -15.23 -29.19
CA HIS A 636 -28.61 -16.15 -29.76
C HIS A 636 -28.10 -17.48 -30.37
N SER A 637 -28.99 -18.49 -30.33
CA SER A 637 -28.86 -19.91 -30.79
C SER A 637 -27.84 -20.78 -30.02
N ARG A 638 -28.20 -21.74 -29.15
CA ARG A 638 -29.07 -22.95 -29.23
C ARG A 638 -28.55 -24.10 -30.12
N LYS A 639 -28.36 -25.27 -29.47
CA LYS A 639 -28.53 -26.67 -29.95
C LYS A 639 -27.49 -27.21 -30.97
N ASP A 640 -27.16 -28.52 -31.02
CA ASP A 640 -27.67 -29.72 -30.30
C ASP A 640 -26.62 -30.87 -30.24
N THR A 641 -26.86 -31.87 -29.38
CA THR A 641 -26.37 -33.29 -29.40
C THR A 641 -24.87 -33.66 -29.31
N ASP A 642 -24.53 -34.45 -28.26
CA ASP A 642 -24.02 -35.84 -28.21
C ASP A 642 -23.13 -36.40 -29.37
N ASN A 643 -22.21 -37.37 -29.18
CA ASN A 643 -22.10 -38.43 -28.14
C ASN A 643 -20.69 -39.09 -28.11
N ALA A 644 -20.36 -39.81 -27.00
CA ALA A 644 -19.35 -40.88 -26.89
C ALA A 644 -17.84 -40.53 -27.11
N SER A 645 -16.85 -41.16 -26.44
CA SER A 645 -16.84 -42.18 -25.36
C SER A 645 -15.45 -42.23 -24.65
N HIS A 646 -15.29 -43.16 -23.71
CA HIS A 646 -14.05 -43.60 -23.03
C HIS A 646 -13.56 -42.80 -21.81
N SER A 647 -14.18 -43.10 -20.67
CA SER A 647 -13.51 -43.08 -19.38
C SER A 647 -12.30 -44.05 -19.36
N VAL A 648 -11.10 -43.55 -19.11
CA VAL A 648 -9.94 -44.37 -18.71
C VAL A 648 -9.39 -43.77 -17.42
N SER A 649 -9.47 -44.51 -16.32
CA SER A 649 -9.00 -44.07 -15.01
C SER A 649 -7.48 -44.24 -14.90
N PHE A 650 -6.75 -43.12 -14.78
CA PHE A 650 -5.36 -43.10 -14.35
C PHE A 650 -5.23 -42.34 -13.03
N ASN A 651 -4.62 -42.98 -12.03
CA ASN A 651 -4.14 -42.29 -10.84
C ASN A 651 -2.78 -41.64 -11.16
N SER A 652 -2.69 -40.32 -11.01
CA SER A 652 -1.41 -39.61 -10.90
C SER A 652 -1.58 -38.32 -10.12
N GLU A 653 -0.76 -38.12 -9.09
CA GLU A 653 -0.63 -36.84 -8.40
C GLU A 653 0.07 -35.82 -9.32
N ALA A 654 -0.72 -34.94 -9.93
CA ALA A 654 -0.24 -33.72 -10.55
C ALA A 654 -1.33 -32.65 -10.44
N GLY A 655 -1.04 -31.54 -9.75
CA GLY A 655 -1.81 -30.32 -9.97
C GLY A 655 -1.64 -29.87 -11.42
N MET A 656 -2.70 -29.33 -12.05
CA MET A 656 -2.59 -28.85 -13.42
C MET A 656 -1.59 -27.68 -13.46
N VAL A 657 -0.44 -27.90 -14.09
CA VAL A 657 0.57 -26.86 -14.29
C VAL A 657 0.20 -26.09 -15.55
N GLU A 658 -0.17 -24.82 -15.38
CA GLU A 658 -0.42 -23.94 -16.51
C GLU A 658 0.90 -23.51 -17.17
N PHE A 659 0.93 -23.57 -18.51
CA PHE A 659 2.10 -23.26 -19.33
C PHE A 659 1.85 -21.99 -20.14
N ILE A 660 2.79 -21.04 -20.06
CA ILE A 660 2.73 -19.73 -20.73
C ILE A 660 3.31 -19.75 -22.15
N GLY A 661 4.03 -20.81 -22.52
CA GLY A 661 4.65 -20.92 -23.83
C GLY A 661 5.43 -22.22 -24.03
N ILE A 662 6.01 -22.36 -25.22
CA ILE A 662 6.92 -23.42 -25.60
C ILE A 662 8.28 -22.79 -25.91
N LEU A 663 9.31 -23.25 -25.22
CA LEU A 663 10.69 -22.95 -25.52
C LEU A 663 11.28 -24.02 -26.45
N LYS A 664 11.76 -23.60 -27.60
CA LYS A 664 12.70 -24.38 -28.42
C LYS A 664 14.13 -24.03 -28.02
N VAL A 665 14.95 -25.06 -27.89
CA VAL A 665 16.38 -24.93 -27.63
C VAL A 665 17.11 -25.76 -28.68
N LYS A 666 17.74 -25.09 -29.64
CA LYS A 666 18.59 -25.71 -30.65
C LYS A 666 20.03 -25.73 -30.15
N VAL A 667 20.52 -26.92 -29.81
CA VAL A 667 21.90 -27.12 -29.34
C VAL A 667 22.81 -27.18 -30.57
N ILE A 668 23.62 -26.14 -30.79
CA ILE A 668 24.40 -26.01 -32.02
C ILE A 668 25.67 -26.85 -31.93
N ARG A 669 26.58 -26.52 -31.00
CA ARG A 669 27.89 -27.16 -30.86
C ARG A 669 28.50 -26.98 -29.47
N GLY A 670 29.41 -27.88 -29.12
CA GLY A 670 30.40 -27.68 -28.06
C GLY A 670 31.74 -27.22 -28.63
N THR A 671 32.56 -26.55 -27.83
CA THR A 671 33.92 -26.13 -28.18
C THR A 671 34.85 -26.33 -26.99
N LYS A 672 35.99 -26.99 -27.20
CA LYS A 672 37.01 -27.30 -26.18
C LYS A 672 36.41 -27.91 -24.90
N LEU A 673 35.46 -28.83 -25.05
CA LEU A 673 34.90 -29.58 -23.92
C LEU A 673 36.02 -30.34 -23.18
N ALA A 674 35.78 -30.61 -21.90
CA ALA A 674 36.65 -31.43 -21.07
C ALA A 674 36.98 -32.79 -21.69
N VAL A 675 38.11 -33.36 -21.28
CA VAL A 675 38.48 -34.75 -21.57
C VAL A 675 38.11 -35.60 -20.36
N ARG A 676 37.44 -36.73 -20.57
CA ARG A 676 37.20 -37.75 -19.52
C ARG A 676 37.65 -39.15 -19.93
N ASP A 677 37.64 -39.44 -21.22
CA ASP A 677 38.30 -40.58 -21.84
C ASP A 677 39.84 -40.38 -21.87
N ILE A 678 40.60 -41.39 -22.30
CA ILE A 678 42.09 -41.35 -22.35
C ILE A 678 42.64 -40.20 -23.23
N ILE A 679 41.88 -39.76 -24.26
CA ILE A 679 42.32 -38.78 -25.27
C ILE A 679 41.19 -37.79 -25.67
N SER A 680 39.93 -38.11 -25.41
CA SER A 680 38.77 -37.37 -25.94
C SER A 680 37.55 -37.56 -25.02
N SER A 681 36.34 -37.45 -25.58
CA SER A 681 35.05 -37.80 -24.97
C SER A 681 34.02 -38.09 -26.08
N ASP A 682 32.95 -38.81 -25.75
CA ASP A 682 31.71 -39.03 -26.52
C ASP A 682 30.56 -38.13 -25.99
N PRO A 683 30.63 -36.78 -26.11
CA PRO A 683 29.72 -35.86 -25.43
C PRO A 683 28.26 -35.85 -25.94
N TYR A 684 27.34 -35.59 -25.01
CA TYR A 684 25.95 -35.19 -25.25
C TYR A 684 25.48 -34.14 -24.23
N VAL A 685 24.40 -33.41 -24.56
CA VAL A 685 23.82 -32.35 -23.72
C VAL A 685 22.47 -32.78 -23.16
N VAL A 686 22.21 -32.46 -21.88
CA VAL A 686 20.93 -32.58 -21.20
C VAL A 686 20.42 -31.20 -20.83
N LEU A 687 19.16 -30.93 -21.17
CA LEU A 687 18.41 -29.73 -20.79
C LEU A 687 17.35 -30.10 -19.75
N THR A 688 17.20 -29.31 -18.70
CA THR A 688 16.17 -29.47 -17.65
C THR A 688 15.45 -28.15 -17.40
N LEU A 689 14.12 -28.18 -17.42
CA LEU A 689 13.26 -27.03 -17.05
C LEU A 689 12.08 -27.52 -16.23
N GLY A 690 12.00 -27.09 -14.96
CA GLY A 690 11.06 -27.65 -13.99
C GLY A 690 11.25 -29.17 -13.86
N GLN A 691 10.18 -29.94 -14.11
CA GLN A 691 10.23 -31.41 -14.11
C GLN A 691 10.62 -32.03 -15.47
N GLN A 692 10.64 -31.24 -16.56
CA GLN A 692 10.92 -31.75 -17.91
C GLN A 692 12.41 -31.89 -18.16
N LYS A 693 12.79 -32.93 -18.93
CA LYS A 693 14.14 -33.16 -19.41
C LYS A 693 14.17 -33.56 -20.88
N ALA A 694 15.11 -33.01 -21.63
CA ALA A 694 15.41 -33.37 -23.01
C ALA A 694 16.92 -33.59 -23.16
N LYS A 695 17.36 -34.39 -24.14
CA LYS A 695 18.79 -34.59 -24.43
C LYS A 695 19.08 -34.73 -25.92
N THR A 696 20.31 -34.39 -26.31
CA THR A 696 20.82 -34.58 -27.68
C THR A 696 21.25 -36.02 -27.95
N SER A 697 21.60 -36.30 -29.20
CA SER A 697 22.43 -37.43 -29.58
C SER A 697 23.86 -37.33 -29.01
N ILE A 698 24.56 -38.46 -29.06
CA ILE A 698 25.93 -38.66 -28.56
C ILE A 698 26.89 -38.61 -29.75
N ILE A 699 27.84 -37.67 -29.72
CA ILE A 699 28.83 -37.49 -30.80
C ILE A 699 30.17 -38.05 -30.35
N LYS A 700 30.62 -39.13 -31.01
CA LYS A 700 31.77 -39.90 -30.53
C LYS A 700 33.12 -39.23 -30.75
N ARG A 701 33.99 -39.32 -29.75
CA ARG A 701 35.40 -38.91 -29.71
C ARG A 701 35.68 -37.51 -30.25
N ASN A 702 34.86 -36.54 -29.87
CA ASN A 702 34.97 -35.16 -30.35
C ASN A 702 34.72 -34.13 -29.24
N LEU A 703 35.77 -33.40 -28.86
CA LEU A 703 35.73 -32.28 -27.90
C LEU A 703 35.16 -30.97 -28.48
N ASN A 704 34.85 -30.95 -29.78
CA ASN A 704 34.18 -29.87 -30.48
C ASN A 704 32.97 -30.44 -31.27
N PRO A 705 31.99 -31.06 -30.59
CA PRO A 705 30.85 -31.72 -31.22
C PRO A 705 29.91 -30.70 -31.86
N VAL A 706 29.24 -31.06 -32.95
CA VAL A 706 28.24 -30.22 -33.63
C VAL A 706 26.95 -31.01 -33.75
N TRP A 707 25.97 -30.71 -32.89
CA TRP A 707 24.70 -31.43 -32.79
C TRP A 707 23.66 -30.87 -33.77
N ASN A 708 23.42 -29.54 -33.74
CA ASN A 708 22.33 -28.86 -34.45
C ASN A 708 20.90 -29.42 -34.16
N GLU A 709 20.67 -29.94 -32.95
CA GLU A 709 19.41 -30.59 -32.57
C GLU A 709 18.43 -29.62 -31.89
N GLU A 710 17.19 -29.49 -32.39
CA GLU A 710 16.10 -28.72 -31.76
C GLU A 710 15.37 -29.59 -30.71
N LEU A 711 15.45 -29.19 -29.44
CA LEU A 711 14.73 -29.77 -28.31
C LEU A 711 13.61 -28.82 -27.86
N LYS A 712 12.51 -29.34 -27.31
CA LYS A 712 11.33 -28.56 -26.91
C LYS A 712 10.96 -28.79 -25.46
N LEU A 713 10.63 -27.72 -24.74
CA LEU A 713 10.23 -27.71 -23.34
C LEU A 713 9.08 -26.73 -23.15
N SER A 714 7.98 -27.15 -22.52
CA SER A 714 6.87 -26.25 -22.16
C SER A 714 7.27 -25.41 -20.94
N VAL A 715 7.00 -24.11 -20.96
CA VAL A 715 7.43 -23.19 -19.89
C VAL A 715 6.27 -22.90 -18.96
N PRO A 716 6.33 -23.32 -17.67
CA PRO A 716 5.25 -23.11 -16.70
C PRO A 716 5.14 -21.64 -16.30
N GLN A 717 3.98 -21.22 -15.79
CA GLN A 717 3.75 -19.85 -15.32
C GLN A 717 4.77 -19.40 -14.25
N GLN A 718 5.21 -20.33 -13.38
CA GLN A 718 6.37 -20.15 -12.50
C GLN A 718 7.56 -20.97 -13.03
N TYR A 719 8.42 -20.34 -13.83
CA TYR A 719 9.63 -20.97 -14.38
C TYR A 719 10.89 -20.53 -13.63
N GLY A 720 11.82 -21.48 -13.46
CA GLY A 720 13.20 -21.20 -13.06
C GLY A 720 14.13 -21.13 -14.27
N PRO A 721 15.45 -20.96 -14.07
CA PRO A 721 16.41 -20.99 -15.15
C PRO A 721 16.44 -22.36 -15.85
N LEU A 722 16.67 -22.35 -17.16
CA LEU A 722 16.91 -23.55 -17.95
C LEU A 722 18.31 -24.07 -17.62
N LYS A 723 18.39 -25.28 -17.04
CA LYS A 723 19.67 -25.89 -16.65
C LYS A 723 20.21 -26.75 -17.78
N LEU A 724 21.41 -26.45 -18.23
CA LEU A 724 22.16 -27.21 -19.22
C LEU A 724 23.29 -27.98 -18.52
N GLN A 725 23.40 -29.28 -18.81
CA GLN A 725 24.48 -30.14 -18.31
C GLN A 725 25.07 -30.94 -19.47
N VAL A 726 26.39 -31.04 -19.53
CA VAL A 726 27.10 -31.81 -20.56
C VAL A 726 27.67 -33.07 -19.92
N PHE A 727 27.56 -34.21 -20.61
CA PHE A 727 27.98 -35.51 -20.13
C PHE A 727 28.76 -36.26 -21.20
N ASP A 728 29.77 -37.01 -20.77
CA ASP A 728 30.50 -37.99 -21.59
C ASP A 728 29.74 -39.32 -21.55
N HIS A 729 29.48 -39.95 -22.69
CA HIS A 729 28.74 -41.21 -22.71
C HIS A 729 29.64 -42.43 -22.53
N ASP A 730 29.44 -43.12 -21.42
CA ASP A 730 30.23 -44.28 -21.04
C ASP A 730 29.46 -45.59 -21.29
N VAL A 731 30.11 -46.56 -21.95
CA VAL A 731 29.46 -47.83 -22.37
C VAL A 731 29.37 -48.83 -21.20
N LEU A 732 30.21 -48.67 -20.17
CA LEU A 732 30.34 -49.62 -19.05
C LEU A 732 30.30 -48.96 -17.66
N SER A 733 30.24 -47.63 -17.58
CA SER A 733 30.23 -46.85 -16.33
C SER A 733 28.92 -46.06 -16.17
N ARG A 734 28.93 -45.02 -15.32
CA ARG A 734 27.92 -43.95 -15.37
C ARG A 734 28.50 -42.78 -16.16
N ASP A 735 27.71 -42.24 -17.09
CA ASP A 735 28.06 -41.07 -17.91
C ASP A 735 28.66 -39.93 -17.07
N ASP A 736 29.84 -39.45 -17.45
CA ASP A 736 30.70 -38.61 -16.60
C ASP A 736 30.44 -37.11 -16.86
N LYS A 737 30.35 -36.29 -15.81
CA LYS A 737 29.84 -34.91 -15.94
C LYS A 737 30.92 -33.95 -16.47
N MET A 738 30.71 -33.40 -17.65
CA MET A 738 31.61 -32.48 -18.38
C MET A 738 31.33 -31.00 -18.12
N GLY A 739 30.62 -30.67 -17.04
CA GLY A 739 30.27 -29.29 -16.65
C GLY A 739 28.79 -28.94 -16.84
N GLU A 740 28.42 -27.73 -16.42
CA GLU A 740 27.05 -27.22 -16.49
C GLU A 740 26.95 -25.71 -16.68
N ALA A 741 25.78 -25.22 -17.05
CA ALA A 741 25.46 -23.81 -17.13
C ALA A 741 23.95 -23.60 -16.86
N GLU A 742 23.59 -22.45 -16.32
CA GLU A 742 22.19 -22.05 -16.18
C GLU A 742 21.89 -20.88 -17.12
N VAL A 743 20.77 -20.98 -17.84
CA VAL A 743 20.28 -19.96 -18.78
C VAL A 743 19.10 -19.25 -18.14
N ASP A 744 19.24 -17.95 -17.94
CA ASP A 744 18.13 -17.11 -17.54
C ASP A 744 17.20 -16.88 -18.75
N LEU A 745 15.92 -17.25 -18.58
CA LEU A 745 14.90 -17.09 -19.61
C LEU A 745 14.15 -15.76 -19.47
N GLN A 746 14.22 -15.08 -18.32
CA GLN A 746 13.47 -13.87 -18.05
C GLN A 746 13.79 -12.73 -19.04
N PRO A 747 15.05 -12.44 -19.43
CA PRO A 747 15.36 -11.42 -20.42
C PRO A 747 14.73 -11.66 -21.80
N MET A 748 14.50 -12.92 -22.18
CA MET A 748 13.88 -13.28 -23.46
C MET A 748 12.36 -13.33 -23.36
N ILE A 749 11.80 -13.93 -22.30
CA ILE A 749 10.35 -14.09 -22.14
C ILE A 749 9.71 -12.74 -21.81
N SER A 750 10.31 -11.92 -20.93
CA SER A 750 9.86 -10.55 -20.69
C SER A 750 9.97 -9.69 -21.95
N ALA A 751 11.04 -9.81 -22.74
CA ALA A 751 11.14 -9.11 -24.03
C ALA A 751 10.09 -9.61 -25.04
N ALA A 752 9.80 -10.91 -25.11
CA ALA A 752 8.75 -11.43 -25.99
C ALA A 752 7.36 -10.88 -25.62
N MET A 753 6.98 -10.98 -24.34
CA MET A 753 5.71 -10.45 -23.83
C MET A 753 5.59 -8.94 -24.05
N ALA A 754 6.69 -8.20 -23.83
CA ALA A 754 6.79 -6.76 -24.07
C ALA A 754 6.72 -6.35 -25.54
N PHE A 755 6.99 -7.25 -26.49
CA PHE A 755 7.00 -6.96 -27.94
C PHE A 755 5.74 -7.47 -28.67
N GLY A 756 4.85 -8.20 -27.99
CA GLY A 756 3.53 -8.58 -28.52
C GLY A 756 3.58 -9.73 -29.52
N ASP A 757 2.81 -9.62 -30.60
CA ASP A 757 2.81 -10.61 -31.70
C ASP A 757 4.02 -10.37 -32.63
N PRO A 758 5.02 -11.28 -32.66
CA PRO A 758 6.22 -11.09 -33.46
C PRO A 758 5.97 -11.23 -34.97
N ASP A 759 4.89 -11.86 -35.44
CA ASP A 759 4.56 -11.97 -36.88
C ASP A 759 4.15 -10.60 -37.47
N LEU A 760 3.83 -9.61 -36.63
CA LEU A 760 3.52 -8.23 -37.03
C LEU A 760 4.75 -7.30 -37.06
N LEU A 761 5.97 -7.82 -36.78
CA LEU A 761 7.18 -7.03 -36.60
C LEU A 761 8.30 -7.46 -37.56
N GLY A 762 9.01 -6.48 -38.12
CA GLY A 762 10.22 -6.71 -38.92
C GLY A 762 11.45 -7.01 -38.06
N ASP A 763 12.47 -7.61 -38.66
CA ASP A 763 13.69 -8.06 -37.97
C ASP A 763 14.34 -6.94 -37.12
N MET A 764 14.39 -7.15 -35.80
CA MET A 764 14.90 -6.15 -34.84
C MET A 764 15.40 -6.78 -33.53
N GLN A 765 16.30 -6.09 -32.83
CA GLN A 765 16.83 -6.53 -31.53
C GLN A 765 15.93 -6.04 -30.39
N ILE A 766 15.32 -6.96 -29.64
CA ILE A 766 14.27 -6.69 -28.65
C ILE A 766 14.74 -6.75 -27.19
N GLY A 767 15.91 -7.36 -26.93
CA GLY A 767 16.44 -7.50 -25.57
C GLY A 767 17.90 -7.96 -25.55
N LYS A 768 18.50 -7.98 -24.36
CA LYS A 768 19.85 -8.53 -24.12
C LYS A 768 19.94 -9.24 -22.78
N TRP A 769 20.76 -10.28 -22.73
CA TRP A 769 21.29 -10.85 -21.50
C TRP A 769 22.80 -10.56 -21.48
N LEU A 770 23.23 -9.69 -20.57
CA LEU A 770 24.61 -9.21 -20.50
C LEU A 770 25.48 -10.17 -19.70
N LYS A 771 26.74 -10.31 -20.12
CA LYS A 771 27.73 -11.13 -19.41
C LYS A 771 28.13 -10.48 -18.09
N SER A 772 27.97 -11.20 -16.99
CA SER A 772 28.45 -10.81 -15.66
C SER A 772 29.51 -11.80 -15.12
N PRO A 773 30.18 -11.50 -14.00
CA PRO A 773 31.02 -12.49 -13.31
C PRO A 773 30.23 -13.68 -12.76
N ASP A 774 28.93 -13.47 -12.52
CA ASP A 774 28.05 -14.36 -11.76
C ASP A 774 27.15 -15.24 -12.67
N ASN A 775 27.17 -15.03 -13.99
CA ASN A 775 26.44 -15.82 -14.96
C ASN A 775 27.35 -16.61 -15.91
N ALA A 776 26.77 -17.57 -16.63
CA ALA A 776 27.52 -18.51 -17.47
C ALA A 776 27.85 -17.99 -18.88
N LEU A 777 27.61 -16.72 -19.21
CA LEU A 777 27.77 -16.21 -20.58
C LEU A 777 29.24 -16.12 -21.01
N ALA A 778 29.57 -16.69 -22.17
CA ALA A 778 30.85 -16.50 -22.83
C ALA A 778 30.99 -15.09 -23.44
N ARG A 779 29.89 -14.53 -23.96
CA ARG A 779 29.74 -13.18 -24.50
C ARG A 779 28.30 -12.68 -24.27
N ASP A 780 28.07 -11.37 -24.38
CA ASP A 780 26.71 -10.81 -24.34
C ASP A 780 25.81 -11.48 -25.36
N SER A 781 24.59 -11.81 -24.93
CA SER A 781 23.58 -12.46 -25.75
C SER A 781 22.49 -11.45 -26.13
N THR A 782 22.00 -11.53 -27.37
CA THR A 782 20.95 -10.63 -27.89
C THR A 782 19.70 -11.41 -28.22
N VAL A 783 18.55 -10.88 -27.79
CA VAL A 783 17.22 -11.36 -28.15
C VAL A 783 16.75 -10.52 -29.33
N ASN A 784 16.31 -11.17 -30.41
CA ASN A 784 15.92 -10.53 -31.66
C ASN A 784 14.59 -11.13 -32.14
N ILE A 785 13.75 -10.35 -32.82
CA ILE A 785 12.77 -10.88 -33.75
C ILE A 785 13.49 -11.11 -35.07
N VAL A 786 13.35 -12.31 -35.64
CA VAL A 786 13.87 -12.68 -36.96
C VAL A 786 12.83 -13.52 -37.69
N GLY A 787 12.24 -12.97 -38.75
CA GLY A 787 11.23 -13.65 -39.57
C GLY A 787 10.01 -14.11 -38.76
N GLY A 788 9.36 -13.19 -38.04
CA GLY A 788 8.16 -13.46 -37.23
C GLY A 788 8.41 -14.15 -35.89
N LYS A 789 9.67 -14.34 -35.48
CA LYS A 789 10.02 -15.21 -34.33
C LYS A 789 10.99 -14.56 -33.38
N VAL A 790 10.67 -14.62 -32.08
CA VAL A 790 11.61 -14.26 -31.01
C VAL A 790 12.69 -15.33 -30.90
N LYS A 791 13.94 -14.93 -31.10
CA LYS A 791 15.14 -15.78 -31.05
C LYS A 791 16.25 -15.17 -30.20
N GLN A 792 17.06 -16.02 -29.59
CA GLN A 792 18.23 -15.60 -28.82
C GLN A 792 19.43 -16.53 -29.10
N GLU A 793 20.54 -15.97 -29.59
CA GLU A 793 21.81 -16.70 -29.63
C GLU A 793 22.49 -16.62 -28.26
N VAL A 794 22.81 -17.78 -27.68
CA VAL A 794 23.41 -17.90 -26.34
C VAL A 794 24.67 -18.74 -26.44
N SER A 795 25.80 -18.20 -25.96
CA SER A 795 27.04 -18.97 -25.80
C SER A 795 27.40 -19.05 -24.33
N LEU A 796 27.48 -20.26 -23.81
CA LEU A 796 27.68 -20.55 -22.40
C LEU A 796 29.08 -21.10 -22.19
N LYS A 797 29.83 -20.54 -21.24
CA LYS A 797 31.02 -21.18 -20.69
C LYS A 797 30.59 -22.11 -19.58
N LEU A 798 30.97 -23.37 -19.68
CA LEU A 798 30.63 -24.38 -18.68
C LEU A 798 31.35 -24.08 -17.35
N GLN A 799 30.57 -24.20 -16.27
CA GLN A 799 30.98 -24.10 -14.88
C GLN A 799 31.25 -25.49 -14.31
N ASN A 800 31.94 -25.54 -13.16
CA ASN A 800 32.36 -26.78 -12.49
C ASN A 800 33.21 -27.72 -13.36
N VAL A 801 33.96 -27.16 -14.32
CA VAL A 801 34.82 -27.88 -15.27
C VAL A 801 36.01 -27.01 -15.72
N GLU A 802 37.12 -27.65 -16.11
CA GLU A 802 38.36 -27.03 -16.58
C GLU A 802 38.24 -26.32 -17.94
N SER A 803 37.45 -26.86 -18.87
CA SER A 803 37.17 -26.24 -20.17
C SER A 803 35.86 -26.70 -20.80
N GLY A 804 35.25 -25.80 -21.56
CA GLY A 804 34.08 -26.08 -22.38
C GLY A 804 33.24 -24.83 -22.62
N GLU A 805 32.86 -24.60 -23.88
CA GLU A 805 31.82 -23.64 -24.26
C GLU A 805 30.76 -24.35 -25.10
N VAL A 806 29.50 -23.95 -24.98
CA VAL A 806 28.36 -24.49 -25.74
C VAL A 806 27.58 -23.35 -26.38
N ASP A 807 27.35 -23.45 -27.68
CA ASP A 807 26.54 -22.51 -28.48
C ASP A 807 25.10 -23.05 -28.63
N LEU A 808 24.12 -22.19 -28.36
CA LEU A 808 22.68 -22.45 -28.46
C LEU A 808 21.97 -21.37 -29.29
N GLU A 809 20.87 -21.75 -29.93
CA GLU A 809 19.85 -20.85 -30.47
C GLU A 809 18.52 -21.17 -29.75
N LEU A 810 17.96 -20.19 -29.05
CA LEU A 810 16.62 -20.29 -28.45
C LEU A 810 15.59 -19.72 -29.43
N GLU A 811 14.39 -20.31 -29.49
CA GLU A 811 13.21 -19.74 -30.17
C GLU A 811 12.01 -19.83 -29.19
N TRP A 812 11.40 -18.68 -28.87
CA TRP A 812 10.24 -18.59 -27.97
C TRP A 812 8.93 -18.56 -28.75
N ILE A 813 7.94 -19.29 -28.26
CA ILE A 813 6.58 -19.35 -28.80
C ILE A 813 5.61 -19.20 -27.63
N ALA A 814 4.80 -18.13 -27.61
CA ALA A 814 3.74 -17.97 -26.61
C ALA A 814 2.63 -19.02 -26.82
N LEU A 815 1.95 -19.41 -25.74
CA LEU A 815 0.68 -20.11 -25.82
C LEU A 815 -0.43 -19.08 -25.63
N ASN A 816 -1.17 -18.80 -26.71
CA ASN A 816 -2.32 -17.89 -26.65
C ASN A 816 -3.40 -18.45 -25.72
N GLN A 817 -3.93 -17.59 -24.84
CA GLN A 817 -5.15 -17.83 -24.07
C GLN A 817 -6.37 -17.31 -24.84
#